data_AF-A0A093ZF42-F1
#
_entry.id   AF-A0A093ZF42-F1
#
_cell.length_a   1.000
_cell.length_b   1.000
_cell.length_c   1.000
_cell.angle_alpha   90.00
_cell.angle_beta   90.00
_cell.angle_gamma   90.00
#
_symmetry.space_group_name_H-M   'P 1'
#
loop_
_entity.id
_entity.type
_entity.pdbx_description
1 polymer ?
#
loop_
_entity_poly.entity_id
_entity_poly.type
_entity_poly.pdbx_seq_one_letter_code
_entity_poly.pdbx_strand_id
1 'polypeptide(L)'
;MTSLNCEAYSPRIEAESIFNLLCNLGEDLNLPKSVRATAANVKFTSEKNTIYFPIPFKETETTSALKGIEALVATALANLKYGEISRKIEINLEQTTCFLFQTYLSTIDGLGKYDAGTKAKLKDTDFFQAQSDPYRRMSANLYATKTPGTYFHIHGSLEANTTLQMIGLPPFRPDLKTIEDISQCIESHVQQFTVKELETKNKELGQAGVTAHKHEDFIATPHGKLNKGLPPWSVEPLETTTPPIHLPQDAPGAKSRVLSGIKVLELCRIIAGPVITRILAEYGADVLKVTSPNLPDVPFFQVDVNFGKQCANIDLKSVEGRKIFDKILLEADVVVDGYRPGALDKLGYGADALRELALKRGKGFVYVNENCFGYEGEWAYRPGWQQIADCATGIAWAQGKFMGLEEPVIPPFPISDYGTGVMGAIAALTGLYHRAVSGGSWHGKVSLMQYDLLLFRVGQYSEAVQAQLRARQTDDFFKLRHNHSVDQISGKVMRQMREQYPWLFDQERYRERWVSKGWNAEFQMEKLAEEGGGSVAPFYEITFRRKNCPFHRYTGNIKEISSGGVERFLAIMSTTPASNTPRFDPNFTQHVIDSMGPNTSPRMREVMASLTKHIHDFAREVELTEDEWMQGVQLINWAGQMSNEKRNEGQLLCDIIGLESLVDEITYKKASEATTSATRSAILGPFFRTDHPIREKGATISFNTPDDAEIVYMYGRVLDAATKKPLPDATIDVWEASTNGLYEQQDDNQVDSNLRGKFITDVNGEYAFYCLKPTDYPVPDDGPAGKLLNLLDRQPYRPAHIHLVAMIDGFKPLITQIFDKDSKFLDNDSVFAVQDSLLVEFVPRNGDEKAKLELEYDVYLAPVE
;
A
#
# COMPACT_ATOMS: atom_id res chain seq x y z
N MET A 1 67.41 -1.33 -15.03
CA MET A 1 67.14 -2.13 -13.82
C MET A 1 67.41 -1.29 -12.60
N THR A 2 66.34 -0.70 -12.05
CA THR A 2 66.16 -0.40 -10.63
C THR A 2 64.66 -0.56 -10.42
N SER A 3 64.30 -1.59 -9.67
CA SER A 3 62.93 -1.98 -9.33
C SER A 3 62.26 -0.87 -8.52
N LEU A 4 61.39 -0.09 -9.16
CA LEU A 4 60.36 0.64 -8.44
C LEU A 4 59.24 -0.36 -8.14
N ASN A 5 59.24 -0.86 -6.90
CA ASN A 5 58.14 -1.61 -6.31
C ASN A 5 56.84 -0.84 -6.55
N CYS A 6 56.04 -1.27 -7.52
CA CYS A 6 54.65 -0.88 -7.59
C CYS A 6 53.94 -1.68 -6.50
N GLU A 7 53.70 -1.08 -5.35
CA GLU A 7 52.92 -1.72 -4.30
C GLU A 7 51.60 -2.20 -4.90
N ALA A 8 51.27 -3.48 -4.71
CA ALA A 8 50.03 -4.06 -5.21
C ALA A 8 48.85 -3.30 -4.62
N TYR A 9 47.91 -2.88 -5.47
CA TYR A 9 46.70 -2.18 -5.03
C TYR A 9 45.96 -3.00 -3.96
N SER A 10 45.54 -2.32 -2.90
CA SER A 10 44.95 -2.94 -1.72
C SER A 10 43.66 -2.18 -1.37
N PRO A 11 42.47 -2.76 -1.65
CA PRO A 11 41.20 -2.15 -1.28
C PRO A 11 41.14 -1.72 0.19
N ARG A 12 41.73 -2.52 1.08
CA ARG A 12 41.78 -2.20 2.52
C ARG A 12 42.57 -0.91 2.81
N ILE A 13 43.74 -0.75 2.19
CA ILE A 13 44.58 0.45 2.38
C ILE A 13 43.93 1.66 1.73
N GLU A 14 43.29 1.47 0.57
CA GLU A 14 42.57 2.55 -0.09
C GLU A 14 41.36 3.02 0.74
N ALA A 15 40.57 2.10 1.29
CA ALA A 15 39.46 2.44 2.18
C ALA A 15 39.93 3.27 3.39
N GLU A 16 41.08 2.90 3.98
CA GLU A 16 41.71 3.67 5.06
C GLU A 16 42.16 5.07 4.60
N SER A 17 42.70 5.19 3.39
CA SER A 17 43.08 6.48 2.79
C SER A 17 41.86 7.38 2.57
N ILE A 18 40.79 6.84 1.98
CA ILE A 18 39.53 7.58 1.75
C ILE A 18 38.88 7.97 3.08
N PHE A 19 38.90 7.09 4.07
CA PHE A 19 38.40 7.38 5.41
C PHE A 19 39.15 8.56 6.05
N ASN A 20 40.48 8.59 5.94
CA ASN A 20 41.28 9.72 6.42
C ASN A 20 40.96 11.02 5.67
N LEU A 21 40.71 10.95 4.35
CA LEU A 21 40.23 12.10 3.57
C LEU A 21 38.90 12.63 4.13
N LEU A 22 37.93 11.75 4.38
CA LEU A 22 36.63 12.15 4.94
C LEU A 22 36.74 12.71 6.37
N CYS A 23 37.58 12.11 7.23
CA CYS A 23 37.87 12.64 8.56
C CYS A 23 38.47 14.06 8.51
N ASN A 24 39.30 14.36 7.52
CA ASN A 24 39.88 15.70 7.34
C ASN A 24 38.84 16.74 6.86
N LEU A 25 37.80 16.31 6.16
CA LEU A 25 36.64 17.14 5.81
C LEU A 25 35.64 17.30 6.96
N GLY A 26 35.92 16.75 8.16
CA GLY A 26 34.95 16.67 9.24
C GLY A 26 34.35 18.00 9.69
N GLU A 27 35.09 19.11 9.59
CA GLU A 27 34.54 20.45 9.88
C GLU A 27 33.55 20.91 8.79
N ASP A 28 33.89 20.77 7.51
CA ASP A 28 33.02 21.10 6.38
C ASP A 28 31.74 20.24 6.34
N LEU A 29 31.86 19.00 6.83
CA LEU A 29 30.76 18.03 6.95
C LEU A 29 29.97 18.18 8.26
N ASN A 30 30.36 19.13 9.11
CA ASN A 30 29.79 19.39 10.43
C ASN A 30 29.71 18.12 11.32
N LEU A 31 30.73 17.26 11.26
CA LEU A 31 30.80 16.04 12.07
C LEU A 31 31.13 16.36 13.54
N PRO A 32 30.71 15.51 14.50
CA PRO A 32 31.12 15.66 15.89
C PRO A 32 32.65 15.71 16.03
N LYS A 33 33.17 16.62 16.87
CA LYS A 33 34.62 16.76 17.09
C LYS A 33 35.30 15.45 17.53
N SER A 34 34.56 14.57 18.21
CA SER A 34 35.03 13.26 18.64
C SER A 34 35.36 12.32 17.47
N VAL A 35 34.75 12.48 16.29
CA VAL A 35 35.02 11.63 15.10
C VAL A 35 36.50 11.64 14.77
N ARG A 36 37.10 12.83 14.60
CA ARG A 36 38.54 12.94 14.32
C ARG A 36 39.40 12.42 15.48
N ALA A 37 38.99 12.68 16.72
CA ALA A 37 39.74 12.24 17.90
C ALA A 37 39.74 10.71 18.08
N THR A 38 38.74 10.02 17.54
CA THR A 38 38.55 8.57 17.69
C THR A 38 38.75 7.79 16.40
N ALA A 39 39.22 8.45 15.32
CA ALA A 39 39.46 7.83 14.02
C ALA A 39 40.40 6.61 14.08
N ALA A 40 41.38 6.63 14.99
CA ALA A 40 42.30 5.51 15.21
C ALA A 40 41.62 4.23 15.75
N ASN A 41 40.36 4.32 16.19
CA ASN A 41 39.59 3.16 16.65
C ASN A 41 38.96 2.37 15.50
N VAL A 42 38.95 2.92 14.28
CA VAL A 42 38.39 2.26 13.09
C VAL A 42 39.47 1.41 12.43
N LYS A 43 39.13 0.15 12.17
CA LYS A 43 39.96 -0.79 11.44
C LYS A 43 39.20 -1.36 10.26
N PHE A 44 39.81 -1.28 9.07
CA PHE A 44 39.30 -1.92 7.87
C PHE A 44 39.84 -3.35 7.77
N THR A 45 38.96 -4.33 7.54
CA THR A 45 39.34 -5.73 7.32
C THR A 45 38.87 -6.21 5.95
N SER A 46 39.69 -7.04 5.33
CA SER A 46 39.33 -7.76 4.11
C SER A 46 40.03 -9.08 4.12
N GLU A 47 39.31 -10.14 3.76
CA GLU A 47 39.87 -11.48 3.76
C GLU A 47 40.64 -11.79 2.48
N LYS A 48 40.15 -11.28 1.36
CA LYS A 48 40.72 -11.55 0.03
C LYS A 48 41.48 -10.36 -0.54
N ASN A 49 41.34 -9.19 0.06
CA ASN A 49 41.90 -7.92 -0.41
C ASN A 49 41.68 -7.73 -1.92
N THR A 50 40.45 -8.00 -2.37
CA THR A 50 40.07 -8.14 -3.77
C THR A 50 39.04 -7.07 -4.15
N ILE A 51 39.15 -6.52 -5.36
CA ILE A 51 38.11 -5.69 -5.98
C ILE A 51 37.10 -6.62 -6.65
N TYR A 52 35.82 -6.42 -6.36
CA TYR A 52 34.73 -7.31 -6.81
C TYR A 52 33.93 -6.75 -7.98
N PHE A 53 33.71 -5.42 -8.04
CA PHE A 53 32.90 -4.81 -9.08
C PHE A 53 33.71 -4.53 -10.35
N PRO A 54 33.19 -4.88 -11.54
CA PRO A 54 33.85 -4.63 -12.82
C PRO A 54 33.57 -3.21 -13.33
N ILE A 55 33.99 -2.22 -12.55
CA ILE A 55 33.79 -0.79 -12.81
C ILE A 55 35.09 -0.02 -12.53
N PRO A 56 35.29 1.19 -13.08
CA PRO A 56 36.51 1.95 -12.87
C PRO A 56 36.59 2.70 -11.52
N PHE A 57 35.56 2.62 -10.68
CA PHE A 57 35.45 3.38 -9.42
C PHE A 57 35.58 2.52 -8.16
N LYS A 58 36.11 3.13 -7.10
CA LYS A 58 36.44 2.53 -5.80
C LYS A 58 35.21 2.42 -4.88
N GLU A 59 34.13 1.83 -5.36
CA GLU A 59 32.83 1.82 -4.64
C GLU A 59 32.87 1.15 -3.27
N THR A 60 33.48 -0.04 -3.20
CA THR A 60 33.56 -0.80 -1.95
C THR A 60 34.41 -0.03 -0.93
N GLU A 61 35.50 0.57 -1.39
CA GLU A 61 36.45 1.30 -0.56
C GLU A 61 35.85 2.63 -0.08
N THR A 62 35.20 3.39 -0.96
CA THR A 62 34.50 4.64 -0.63
C THR A 62 33.35 4.38 0.32
N THR A 63 32.51 3.38 0.07
CA THR A 63 31.40 3.06 0.98
C THR A 63 31.88 2.50 2.31
N SER A 64 32.97 1.72 2.32
CA SER A 64 33.56 1.24 3.59
C SER A 64 34.07 2.42 4.41
N ALA A 65 34.74 3.39 3.77
CA ALA A 65 35.16 4.62 4.43
C ALA A 65 33.97 5.40 5.01
N LEU A 66 32.86 5.52 4.27
CA LEU A 66 31.63 6.13 4.76
C LEU A 66 31.05 5.35 5.97
N LYS A 67 31.01 4.02 5.93
CA LYS A 67 30.60 3.19 7.08
C LYS A 67 31.50 3.40 8.31
N GLY A 68 32.80 3.67 8.11
CA GLY A 68 33.72 4.07 9.18
C GLY A 68 33.31 5.40 9.84
N ILE A 69 32.95 6.41 9.03
CA ILE A 69 32.45 7.69 9.54
C ILE A 69 31.11 7.50 10.27
N GLU A 70 30.18 6.74 9.68
CA GLU A 70 28.89 6.39 10.27
C GLU A 70 29.05 5.78 11.66
N ALA A 71 29.94 4.78 11.79
CA ALA A 71 30.20 4.10 13.06
C ALA A 71 30.83 5.04 14.12
N LEU A 72 31.65 6.01 13.71
CA LEU A 72 32.19 7.01 14.63
C LEU A 72 31.14 8.00 15.13
N VAL A 73 30.22 8.44 14.27
CA VAL A 73 29.10 9.30 14.69
C VAL A 73 28.15 8.51 15.60
N ALA A 74 27.85 7.26 15.27
CA ALA A 74 27.09 6.36 16.14
C ALA A 74 27.78 6.15 17.50
N THR A 75 29.12 6.02 17.52
CA THR A 75 29.90 5.95 18.78
C THR A 75 29.82 7.24 19.59
N ALA A 76 29.81 8.40 18.94
CA ALA A 76 29.63 9.68 19.62
C ALA A 76 28.25 9.77 20.29
N LEU A 77 27.19 9.34 19.61
CA LEU A 77 25.84 9.22 20.17
C LEU A 77 25.79 8.19 21.33
N ALA A 78 26.45 7.05 21.18
CA ALA A 78 26.53 6.03 22.22
C ALA A 78 27.24 6.56 23.47
N ASN A 79 28.27 7.39 23.32
CA ASN A 79 28.93 8.06 24.45
C ASN A 79 27.98 9.05 25.15
N LEU A 80 27.16 9.79 24.41
CA LEU A 80 26.15 10.67 25.01
C LEU A 80 25.08 9.87 25.80
N LYS A 81 24.70 8.68 25.30
CA LYS A 81 23.64 7.87 25.91
C LYS A 81 24.13 7.04 27.11
N TYR A 82 25.29 6.41 26.99
CA TYR A 82 25.78 5.38 27.92
C TYR A 82 27.03 5.80 28.71
N GLY A 83 27.57 6.99 28.46
CA GLY A 83 28.86 7.42 28.98
C GLY A 83 30.03 7.03 28.07
N GLU A 84 31.17 7.68 28.31
CA GLU A 84 32.38 7.51 27.50
C GLU A 84 33.02 6.15 27.70
N ILE A 85 33.03 5.35 26.63
CA ILE A 85 33.69 4.04 26.58
C ILE A 85 34.50 3.97 25.28
N SER A 86 35.75 3.52 25.38
CA SER A 86 36.56 3.22 24.20
C SER A 86 35.97 2.00 23.48
N ARG A 87 35.57 2.18 22.22
CA ARG A 87 35.02 1.13 21.36
C ARG A 87 35.95 0.90 20.18
N LYS A 88 36.17 -0.36 19.82
CA LYS A 88 36.92 -0.73 18.61
C LYS A 88 35.93 -0.96 17.49
N ILE A 89 36.11 -0.29 16.36
CA ILE A 89 35.21 -0.37 15.21
C ILE A 89 35.92 -1.20 14.14
N GLU A 90 35.28 -2.25 13.65
CA GLU A 90 35.76 -3.02 12.50
C GLU A 90 34.80 -2.89 11.32
N ILE A 91 35.33 -2.52 10.15
CA ILE A 91 34.57 -2.42 8.89
C ILE A 91 35.11 -3.48 7.92
N ASN A 92 34.29 -4.48 7.62
CA ASN A 92 34.64 -5.55 6.69
C ASN A 92 34.26 -5.19 5.25
N LEU A 93 35.23 -5.21 4.34
CA LEU A 93 35.03 -4.80 2.95
C LEU A 93 34.11 -5.76 2.18
N GLU A 94 34.18 -7.08 2.43
CA GLU A 94 33.29 -8.04 1.75
C GLU A 94 31.82 -7.86 2.16
N GLN A 95 31.55 -7.52 3.42
CA GLN A 95 30.21 -7.14 3.89
C GLN A 95 29.73 -5.85 3.23
N THR A 96 30.58 -4.82 3.16
CA THR A 96 30.26 -3.59 2.42
C THR A 96 29.97 -3.88 0.95
N THR A 97 30.77 -4.74 0.31
CA THR A 97 30.51 -5.18 -1.06
C THR A 97 29.13 -5.82 -1.15
N CYS A 98 28.77 -6.77 -0.28
CA CYS A 98 27.43 -7.39 -0.28
C CYS A 98 26.29 -6.38 -0.14
N PHE A 99 26.45 -5.40 0.76
CA PHE A 99 25.51 -4.31 0.99
C PHE A 99 25.23 -3.50 -0.28
N LEU A 100 26.26 -3.15 -1.05
CA LEU A 100 26.14 -2.32 -2.26
C LEU A 100 25.30 -2.94 -3.40
N PHE A 101 24.97 -4.23 -3.34
CA PHE A 101 24.07 -4.88 -4.29
C PHE A 101 23.08 -5.81 -3.60
N GLN A 102 22.77 -5.52 -2.33
CA GLN A 102 21.97 -6.36 -1.46
C GLN A 102 20.58 -6.68 -2.02
N THR A 103 19.98 -5.76 -2.78
CA THR A 103 18.71 -6.02 -3.45
C THR A 103 18.80 -7.25 -4.37
N TYR A 104 19.95 -7.48 -5.03
CA TYR A 104 20.17 -8.68 -5.85
C TYR A 104 20.51 -9.94 -5.03
N LEU A 105 20.85 -9.78 -3.75
CA LEU A 105 21.14 -10.88 -2.82
C LEU A 105 19.92 -11.32 -2.03
N SER A 106 18.98 -10.41 -1.78
CA SER A 106 17.84 -10.64 -0.90
C SER A 106 16.90 -11.70 -1.45
N THR A 107 16.39 -12.57 -0.57
CA THR A 107 15.46 -13.64 -0.94
C THR A 107 14.30 -13.77 0.04
N ILE A 108 13.17 -14.32 -0.44
CA ILE A 108 12.00 -14.70 0.37
C ILE A 108 11.76 -16.20 0.22
N ASP A 109 11.85 -16.96 1.30
CA ASP A 109 11.88 -18.43 1.34
C ASP A 109 12.91 -19.03 0.37
N GLY A 110 14.09 -18.40 0.30
CA GLY A 110 15.17 -18.78 -0.61
C GLY A 110 14.95 -18.38 -2.08
N LEU A 111 13.83 -17.75 -2.42
CA LEU A 111 13.49 -17.33 -3.78
C LEU A 111 13.98 -15.91 -4.06
N GLY A 112 14.61 -15.71 -5.22
CA GLY A 112 15.15 -14.41 -5.65
C GLY A 112 14.12 -13.49 -6.31
N LYS A 113 14.59 -12.34 -6.80
CA LYS A 113 13.73 -11.25 -7.28
C LYS A 113 12.82 -11.53 -8.46
N TYR A 114 13.26 -12.42 -9.34
CA TYR A 114 12.54 -12.76 -10.55
C TYR A 114 11.59 -13.96 -10.37
N ASP A 115 11.66 -14.62 -9.21
CA ASP A 115 10.84 -15.79 -8.95
C ASP A 115 9.36 -15.41 -8.76
N ALA A 116 8.48 -16.18 -9.39
CA ALA A 116 7.03 -15.96 -9.30
C ALA A 116 6.50 -16.10 -7.86
N GLY A 117 7.10 -17.01 -7.07
CA GLY A 117 6.77 -17.22 -5.66
C GLY A 117 7.18 -16.04 -4.77
N THR A 118 8.23 -15.29 -5.14
CA THR A 118 8.57 -14.01 -4.49
C THR A 118 7.52 -12.96 -4.83
N LYS A 119 7.16 -12.79 -6.11
CA LYS A 119 6.17 -11.81 -6.56
C LYS A 119 4.80 -12.02 -5.91
N ALA A 120 4.34 -13.27 -5.80
CA ALA A 120 3.06 -13.59 -5.18
C ALA A 120 2.97 -13.22 -3.69
N LYS A 121 4.10 -12.97 -3.02
CA LYS A 121 4.15 -12.55 -1.60
C LYS A 121 4.23 -11.04 -1.43
N LEU A 122 4.60 -10.30 -2.48
CA LEU A 122 4.78 -8.86 -2.44
C LEU A 122 3.45 -8.17 -2.75
N LYS A 123 3.16 -7.08 -2.04
CA LYS A 123 2.10 -6.15 -2.45
C LYS A 123 2.46 -5.63 -3.84
N ASP A 124 1.52 -5.72 -4.78
CA ASP A 124 1.73 -5.08 -6.08
C ASP A 124 1.65 -3.56 -5.90
N THR A 125 2.73 -2.89 -6.28
CA THR A 125 2.87 -1.43 -6.28
C THR A 125 3.27 -0.91 -7.65
N ASP A 126 3.35 -1.77 -8.67
CA ASP A 126 3.66 -1.40 -10.05
C ASP A 126 2.37 -1.11 -10.83
N PHE A 127 1.57 -0.18 -10.31
CA PHE A 127 0.21 0.10 -10.80
C PHE A 127 0.13 0.45 -12.29
N PHE A 128 1.19 1.08 -12.81
CA PHE A 128 1.27 1.54 -14.19
C PHE A 128 2.11 0.60 -15.07
N GLN A 129 2.43 -0.61 -14.59
CA GLN A 129 3.21 -1.61 -15.30
C GLN A 129 4.55 -1.06 -15.82
N ALA A 130 5.13 -0.12 -15.09
CA ALA A 130 6.40 0.51 -15.48
C ALA A 130 7.56 -0.47 -15.29
N GLN A 131 7.42 -1.43 -14.37
CA GLN A 131 8.41 -2.48 -14.16
C GLN A 131 7.99 -3.78 -14.83
N SER A 132 6.75 -4.23 -14.71
CA SER A 132 6.31 -5.57 -15.12
C SER A 132 6.27 -5.76 -16.64
N ASP A 133 5.94 -4.72 -17.41
CA ASP A 133 5.96 -4.74 -18.87
C ASP A 133 7.39 -4.41 -19.39
N PRO A 134 8.02 -5.30 -20.18
CA PRO A 134 9.38 -5.08 -20.66
C PRO A 134 9.55 -3.85 -21.57
N TYR A 135 8.55 -3.52 -22.40
CA TYR A 135 8.59 -2.36 -23.29
C TYR A 135 8.56 -1.06 -22.49
N ARG A 136 7.69 -1.00 -21.49
CA ARG A 136 7.57 0.15 -20.59
C ARG A 136 8.78 0.29 -19.69
N ARG A 137 9.34 -0.81 -19.18
CA ARG A 137 10.59 -0.79 -18.41
C ARG A 137 11.74 -0.17 -19.20
N MET A 138 11.82 -0.47 -20.50
CA MET A 138 12.85 0.07 -21.39
C MET A 138 12.66 1.56 -21.73
N SER A 139 11.58 2.20 -21.28
CA SER A 139 11.45 3.68 -21.30
C SER A 139 12.30 4.38 -20.23
N ALA A 140 12.95 3.62 -19.34
CA ALA A 140 13.95 4.08 -18.38
C ALA A 140 15.33 3.52 -18.75
N ASN A 141 15.89 4.02 -19.84
CA ASN A 141 17.13 3.50 -20.41
C ASN A 141 17.86 4.55 -21.26
N LEU A 142 19.09 4.23 -21.64
CA LEU A 142 20.00 5.09 -22.39
C LEU A 142 20.00 4.74 -23.88
N TYR A 143 19.87 5.74 -24.75
CA TYR A 143 19.79 5.54 -26.20
C TYR A 143 20.64 6.57 -26.96
N ALA A 144 21.14 6.20 -28.14
CA ALA A 144 21.77 7.16 -29.04
C ALA A 144 20.74 8.17 -29.56
N THR A 145 21.18 9.41 -29.80
CA THR A 145 20.32 10.47 -30.35
C THR A 145 20.61 10.74 -31.82
N LYS A 146 19.89 11.69 -32.43
CA LYS A 146 20.08 12.13 -33.81
C LYS A 146 21.51 12.54 -34.14
N THR A 147 22.22 13.09 -33.16
CA THR A 147 23.61 13.54 -33.33
C THR A 147 24.56 12.37 -33.01
N PRO A 148 25.36 11.88 -33.97
CA PRO A 148 26.29 10.79 -33.74
C PRO A 148 27.21 11.04 -32.53
N GLY A 149 27.43 10.02 -31.71
CA GLY A 149 28.28 10.10 -30.51
C GLY A 149 27.62 10.81 -29.30
N THR A 150 26.34 11.16 -29.38
CA THR A 150 25.59 11.72 -28.25
C THR A 150 24.46 10.80 -27.82
N TYR A 151 24.21 10.75 -26.52
CA TYR A 151 23.29 9.81 -25.90
C TYR A 151 22.40 10.55 -24.90
N PHE A 152 21.17 10.08 -24.77
CA PHE A 152 20.19 10.63 -23.83
C PHE A 152 19.55 9.49 -23.06
N HIS A 153 19.54 9.59 -21.74
CA HIS A 153 18.81 8.68 -20.89
C HIS A 153 17.38 9.20 -20.77
N ILE A 154 16.43 8.55 -21.44
CA ILE A 154 15.01 8.81 -21.20
C ILE A 154 14.57 8.08 -19.93
N HIS A 155 13.58 8.59 -19.20
CA HIS A 155 13.18 7.97 -17.95
C HIS A 155 11.70 8.11 -17.62
N GLY A 156 10.94 7.05 -17.94
CA GLY A 156 9.52 6.88 -17.61
C GLY A 156 9.19 6.82 -16.12
N SER A 157 10.19 6.85 -15.23
CA SER A 157 9.99 6.82 -13.78
C SER A 157 9.14 5.62 -13.37
N LEU A 158 7.99 5.83 -12.72
CA LEU A 158 7.03 4.78 -12.41
C LEU A 158 5.71 4.96 -13.19
N GLU A 159 5.73 5.74 -14.28
CA GLU A 159 4.62 6.02 -15.20
C GLU A 159 5.20 6.25 -16.61
N ALA A 160 5.28 5.20 -17.43
CA ALA A 160 6.01 5.23 -18.70
C ALA A 160 5.30 5.99 -19.84
N ASN A 161 3.99 6.28 -19.73
CA ASN A 161 3.21 6.83 -20.85
C ASN A 161 3.79 8.15 -21.32
N THR A 162 4.05 9.06 -20.37
CA THR A 162 4.49 10.42 -20.68
C THR A 162 5.83 10.42 -21.45
N THR A 163 6.79 9.60 -21.01
CA THR A 163 8.10 9.49 -21.67
C THR A 163 8.00 8.81 -23.04
N LEU A 164 7.19 7.76 -23.21
CA LEU A 164 7.01 7.11 -24.51
C LEU A 164 6.34 8.05 -25.52
N GLN A 165 5.29 8.76 -25.10
CA GLN A 165 4.60 9.74 -25.94
C GLN A 165 5.51 10.93 -26.31
N MET A 166 6.40 11.36 -25.40
CA MET A 166 7.38 12.41 -25.66
C MET A 166 8.22 12.15 -26.92
N ILE A 167 8.54 10.88 -27.19
CA ILE A 167 9.32 10.43 -28.35
C ILE A 167 8.44 9.88 -29.48
N GLY A 168 7.12 10.07 -29.42
CA GLY A 168 6.18 9.67 -30.49
C GLY A 168 5.76 8.20 -30.46
N LEU A 169 5.97 7.49 -29.35
CA LEU A 169 5.59 6.10 -29.19
C LEU A 169 4.28 5.93 -28.39
N PRO A 170 3.47 4.91 -28.71
CA PRO A 170 2.28 4.59 -27.92
C PRO A 170 2.66 4.02 -26.54
N PRO A 171 1.78 4.12 -25.53
CA PRO A 171 2.06 3.61 -24.18
C PRO A 171 2.34 2.10 -24.07
N PHE A 172 1.82 1.30 -25.00
CA PHE A 172 1.95 -0.16 -25.02
C PHE A 172 2.25 -0.68 -26.43
N ARG A 173 3.11 -1.71 -26.51
CA ARG A 173 3.50 -2.40 -27.75
C ARG A 173 3.60 -3.90 -27.53
N PRO A 174 2.46 -4.60 -27.31
CA PRO A 174 2.46 -6.04 -27.04
C PRO A 174 2.94 -6.88 -28.24
N ASP A 175 3.06 -6.28 -29.42
CA ASP A 175 3.62 -6.88 -30.62
C ASP A 175 5.14 -7.08 -30.54
N LEU A 176 5.86 -6.26 -29.77
CA LEU A 176 7.31 -6.39 -29.58
C LEU A 176 7.59 -7.49 -28.55
N LYS A 177 8.28 -8.56 -28.97
CA LYS A 177 8.45 -9.79 -28.15
C LYS A 177 9.81 -9.92 -27.50
N THR A 178 10.84 -9.32 -28.09
CA THR A 178 12.22 -9.42 -27.59
C THR A 178 12.70 -8.07 -27.05
N ILE A 179 13.68 -8.09 -26.15
CA ILE A 179 14.28 -6.86 -25.62
C ILE A 179 15.02 -6.12 -26.74
N GLU A 180 15.59 -6.84 -27.68
CA GLU A 180 16.26 -6.31 -28.86
C GLU A 180 15.30 -5.52 -29.74
N ASP A 181 14.12 -6.08 -30.07
CA ASP A 181 13.09 -5.39 -30.85
C ASP A 181 12.57 -4.14 -30.13
N ILE A 182 12.37 -4.25 -28.80
CA ILE A 182 11.95 -3.15 -27.93
C ILE A 182 12.98 -2.02 -27.96
N SER A 183 14.25 -2.36 -27.70
CA SER A 183 15.36 -1.40 -27.65
C SER A 183 15.52 -0.70 -28.99
N GLN A 184 15.52 -1.46 -30.09
CA GLN A 184 15.63 -0.91 -31.43
C GLN A 184 14.46 0.03 -31.76
N CYS A 185 13.23 -0.34 -31.37
CA CYS A 185 12.06 0.49 -31.58
C CYS A 185 12.13 1.80 -30.78
N ILE A 186 12.53 1.76 -29.52
CA ILE A 186 12.64 2.98 -28.69
C ILE A 186 13.78 3.86 -29.20
N GLU A 187 14.94 3.27 -29.45
CA GLU A 187 16.12 3.97 -29.94
C GLU A 187 15.86 4.69 -31.27
N SER A 188 15.19 4.04 -32.23
CA SER A 188 14.87 4.66 -33.52
C SER A 188 14.00 5.92 -33.40
N HIS A 189 13.26 6.06 -32.30
CA HIS A 189 12.45 7.24 -32.01
C HIS A 189 13.26 8.31 -31.27
N VAL A 190 14.11 7.92 -30.33
CA VAL A 190 15.07 8.85 -29.68
C VAL A 190 16.02 9.46 -30.72
N GLN A 191 16.46 8.68 -31.71
CA GLN A 191 17.33 9.12 -32.81
C GLN A 191 16.70 10.17 -33.75
N GLN A 192 15.41 10.49 -33.59
CA GLN A 192 14.78 11.58 -34.34
C GLN A 192 15.07 12.96 -33.74
N PHE A 193 15.59 13.01 -32.52
CA PHE A 193 15.81 14.23 -31.75
C PHE A 193 17.28 14.42 -31.37
N THR A 194 17.73 15.67 -31.32
CA THR A 194 18.99 16.05 -30.69
C THR A 194 18.86 16.06 -29.16
N VAL A 195 19.98 15.97 -28.45
CA VAL A 195 19.99 16.12 -26.97
C VAL A 195 19.34 17.42 -26.51
N LYS A 196 19.50 18.53 -27.26
CA LYS A 196 18.89 19.82 -26.92
C LYS A 196 17.36 19.77 -27.04
N GLU A 197 16.83 19.17 -28.10
CA GLU A 197 15.38 19.00 -28.27
C GLU A 197 14.79 18.07 -27.19
N LEU A 198 15.52 17.00 -26.83
CA LEU A 198 15.11 16.10 -25.76
C LEU A 198 15.14 16.78 -24.38
N GLU A 199 16.18 17.55 -24.04
CA GLU A 199 16.21 18.35 -22.80
C GLU A 199 15.05 19.35 -22.74
N THR A 200 14.74 20.04 -23.85
CA THR A 200 13.59 20.96 -23.91
C THR A 200 12.27 20.24 -23.65
N LYS A 201 12.00 19.15 -24.39
CA LYS A 201 10.78 18.35 -24.21
C LYS A 201 10.67 17.75 -22.81
N ASN A 202 11.78 17.20 -22.30
CA ASN A 202 11.85 16.59 -20.98
C ASN A 202 11.53 17.63 -19.89
N LYS A 203 12.05 18.86 -20.02
CA LYS A 203 11.75 19.97 -19.12
C LYS A 203 10.28 20.39 -19.19
N GLU A 204 9.71 20.53 -20.39
CA GLU A 204 8.31 20.91 -20.60
C GLU A 204 7.34 19.90 -19.98
N LEU A 205 7.66 18.60 -20.07
CA LEU A 205 6.85 17.50 -19.55
C LEU A 205 7.20 17.09 -18.10
N GLY A 206 8.19 17.75 -17.49
CA GLY A 206 8.64 17.45 -16.13
C GLY A 206 9.14 16.00 -15.93
N GLN A 207 9.78 15.41 -16.95
CA GLN A 207 10.30 14.05 -16.92
C GLN A 207 11.74 14.00 -16.39
N ALA A 208 12.23 12.80 -16.03
CA ALA A 208 13.52 12.61 -15.36
C ALA A 208 14.71 12.38 -16.31
N GLY A 209 14.53 12.52 -17.63
CA GLY A 209 15.59 12.27 -18.58
C GLY A 209 16.74 13.28 -18.54
N VAL A 210 17.91 12.87 -19.05
CA VAL A 210 19.11 13.71 -19.09
C VAL A 210 20.06 13.32 -20.22
N THR A 211 20.82 14.30 -20.71
CA THR A 211 21.97 14.07 -21.58
C THR A 211 23.06 13.29 -20.83
N ALA A 212 23.64 12.26 -21.45
CA ALA A 212 24.80 11.57 -20.91
C ALA A 212 26.07 12.39 -21.18
N HIS A 213 26.59 13.06 -20.16
CA HIS A 213 27.78 13.91 -20.24
C HIS A 213 29.05 13.15 -19.92
N LYS A 214 30.16 13.47 -20.58
CA LYS A 214 31.49 13.14 -20.02
C LYS A 214 31.73 13.98 -18.78
N HIS A 215 32.56 13.51 -17.87
CA HIS A 215 32.78 14.21 -16.60
C HIS A 215 33.30 15.64 -16.80
N GLU A 216 34.26 15.82 -17.71
CA GLU A 216 34.79 17.14 -18.07
C GLU A 216 33.72 18.11 -18.62
N ASP A 217 32.74 17.58 -19.35
CA ASP A 217 31.64 18.37 -19.92
C ASP A 217 30.65 18.75 -18.81
N PHE A 218 30.32 17.81 -17.92
CA PHE A 218 29.44 18.06 -16.79
C PHE A 218 30.00 19.16 -15.88
N ILE A 219 31.25 19.05 -15.44
CA ILE A 219 31.87 20.06 -14.56
C ILE A 219 32.13 21.40 -15.26
N ALA A 220 31.92 21.49 -16.58
CA ALA A 220 31.95 22.72 -17.35
C ALA A 220 30.57 23.41 -17.42
N THR A 221 29.46 22.67 -17.20
CA THR A 221 28.11 23.24 -17.09
C THR A 221 27.99 24.18 -15.88
N PRO A 222 27.03 25.13 -15.87
CA PRO A 222 26.78 25.97 -14.69
C PRO A 222 26.48 25.15 -13.43
N HIS A 223 25.65 24.11 -13.56
CA HIS A 223 25.27 23.24 -12.44
C HIS A 223 26.45 22.42 -11.91
N GLY A 224 27.25 21.80 -12.78
CA GLY A 224 28.44 21.03 -12.38
C GLY A 224 29.56 21.89 -11.80
N LYS A 225 29.79 23.10 -12.34
CA LYS A 225 30.75 24.07 -11.78
C LYS A 225 30.44 24.43 -10.33
N LEU A 226 29.15 24.62 -10.02
CA LEU A 226 28.68 24.95 -8.69
C LEU A 226 28.85 23.76 -7.74
N ASN A 227 28.38 22.58 -8.15
CA ASN A 227 28.28 21.43 -7.26
C ASN A 227 29.61 20.70 -7.01
N LYS A 228 30.57 20.72 -7.95
CA LYS A 228 31.86 20.00 -7.79
C LYS A 228 32.69 20.43 -6.58
N GLY A 229 32.49 21.66 -6.11
CA GLY A 229 33.21 22.26 -4.98
C GLY A 229 32.51 22.07 -3.64
N LEU A 230 31.26 21.59 -3.62
CA LEU A 230 30.51 21.37 -2.40
C LEU A 230 31.00 20.12 -1.66
N PRO A 231 30.75 20.02 -0.34
CA PRO A 231 30.96 18.78 0.39
C PRO A 231 30.00 17.68 -0.12
N PRO A 232 30.38 16.40 0.00
CA PRO A 232 29.51 15.28 -0.42
C PRO A 232 28.12 15.31 0.24
N TRP A 233 28.02 15.69 1.51
CA TRP A 233 26.74 15.97 2.18
C TRP A 233 26.87 17.22 3.05
N SER A 234 25.76 17.81 3.48
CA SER A 234 25.76 18.88 4.48
C SER A 234 24.80 18.59 5.63
N VAL A 235 25.11 19.14 6.80
CA VAL A 235 24.25 19.14 7.99
C VAL A 235 24.24 20.55 8.57
N GLU A 236 23.13 21.26 8.41
CA GLU A 236 22.99 22.67 8.76
C GLU A 236 21.91 22.86 9.83
N PRO A 237 22.01 23.88 10.70
CA PRO A 237 20.92 24.19 11.63
C PRO A 237 19.72 24.76 10.86
N LEU A 238 18.55 24.17 11.08
CA LEU A 238 17.26 24.67 10.60
C LEU A 238 16.68 25.75 11.55
N GLU A 239 16.92 25.56 12.85
CA GLU A 239 16.75 26.57 13.90
C GLU A 239 17.62 26.20 15.12
N THR A 240 17.90 27.15 16.00
CA THR A 240 18.87 26.99 17.11
C THR A 240 18.28 27.31 18.49
N THR A 241 16.96 27.50 18.58
CA THR A 241 16.29 28.03 19.77
C THR A 241 15.66 26.95 20.64
N THR A 242 15.24 25.83 20.05
CA THR A 242 14.67 24.71 20.80
C THR A 242 15.73 24.10 21.74
N PRO A 243 15.39 23.71 22.99
CA PRO A 243 16.41 23.21 23.93
C PRO A 243 17.04 21.88 23.48
N PRO A 244 18.25 21.55 23.97
CA PRO A 244 18.86 20.23 23.80
C PRO A 244 17.95 19.09 24.29
N ILE A 245 17.94 17.99 23.54
CA ILE A 245 17.15 16.79 23.88
C ILE A 245 18.04 15.57 23.95
N HIS A 246 18.22 15.05 25.16
CA HIS A 246 18.98 13.83 25.38
C HIS A 246 18.36 12.63 24.67
N LEU A 247 19.22 11.69 24.26
CA LEU A 247 18.78 10.42 23.71
C LEU A 247 17.96 9.64 24.77
N PRO A 248 16.84 9.02 24.39
CA PRO A 248 16.05 8.20 25.32
C PRO A 248 16.88 7.07 25.92
N GLN A 249 16.74 6.84 27.22
CA GLN A 249 17.39 5.73 27.92
C GLN A 249 16.68 4.41 27.61
N ASP A 250 17.42 3.30 27.64
CA ASP A 250 16.83 1.98 27.41
C ASP A 250 15.92 1.57 28.57
N ALA A 251 14.86 0.82 28.27
CA ALA A 251 14.02 0.24 29.31
C ALA A 251 14.82 -0.78 30.15
N PRO A 252 14.54 -0.94 31.46
CA PRO A 252 15.23 -1.92 32.30
C PRO A 252 15.16 -3.34 31.72
N GLY A 253 16.31 -3.97 31.49
CA GLY A 253 16.42 -5.32 30.91
C GLY A 253 16.25 -5.39 29.40
N ALA A 254 16.02 -4.26 28.71
CA ALA A 254 16.13 -4.18 27.26
C ALA A 254 17.61 -4.20 26.84
N LYS A 255 17.86 -4.62 25.60
CA LYS A 255 19.21 -4.62 25.04
C LYS A 255 19.56 -3.25 24.53
N SER A 256 20.76 -2.80 24.86
CA SER A 256 21.19 -1.45 24.53
C SER A 256 21.36 -1.23 23.04
N ARG A 257 20.69 -0.21 22.52
CA ARG A 257 20.84 0.26 21.13
C ARG A 257 20.88 1.77 21.08
N VAL A 258 21.83 2.30 20.34
CA VAL A 258 22.13 3.74 20.34
C VAL A 258 20.91 4.59 19.97
N LEU A 259 20.06 4.14 19.04
CA LEU A 259 18.84 4.83 18.64
C LEU A 259 17.55 4.27 19.25
N SER A 260 17.62 3.38 20.25
CA SER A 260 16.39 2.90 20.91
C SER A 260 15.59 4.08 21.49
N GLY A 261 14.31 4.14 21.13
CA GLY A 261 13.37 5.21 21.50
C GLY A 261 13.36 6.42 20.55
N ILE A 262 14.24 6.46 19.53
CA ILE A 262 14.22 7.49 18.49
C ILE A 262 13.17 7.10 17.44
N LYS A 263 12.24 8.02 17.16
CA LYS A 263 11.15 7.81 16.20
C LYS A 263 11.48 8.45 14.85
N VAL A 264 11.41 7.68 13.77
CA VAL A 264 11.76 8.12 12.41
C VAL A 264 10.55 7.99 11.49
N LEU A 265 10.24 9.06 10.75
CA LEU A 265 9.28 9.03 9.65
C LEU A 265 10.02 9.02 8.31
N GLU A 266 9.71 8.03 7.48
CA GLU A 266 10.26 7.89 6.15
C GLU A 266 9.19 8.18 5.09
N LEU A 267 9.49 9.09 4.17
CA LEU A 267 8.69 9.51 3.02
C LEU A 267 9.52 9.31 1.74
N CYS A 268 9.98 8.08 1.52
CA CYS A 268 10.93 7.73 0.45
C CYS A 268 10.43 6.57 -0.42
N ARG A 269 10.96 6.47 -1.65
CA ARG A 269 10.69 5.40 -2.63
C ARG A 269 12.00 4.84 -3.18
N ILE A 270 11.96 3.67 -3.80
CA ILE A 270 13.10 3.02 -4.46
C ILE A 270 14.21 2.57 -3.50
N ILE A 271 15.38 3.22 -3.43
CA ILE A 271 16.58 2.66 -2.76
C ILE A 271 17.32 3.69 -1.89
N ALA A 272 17.85 4.79 -2.42
CA ALA A 272 18.71 5.70 -1.64
C ALA A 272 18.07 6.20 -0.33
N GLY A 273 16.94 6.91 -0.42
CA GLY A 273 16.19 7.35 0.75
C GLY A 273 15.80 6.22 1.72
N PRO A 274 15.22 5.10 1.23
CA PRO A 274 14.95 3.95 2.10
C PRO A 274 16.18 3.33 2.76
N VAL A 275 17.37 3.33 2.14
CA VAL A 275 18.59 2.83 2.77
C VAL A 275 18.99 3.68 3.99
N ILE A 276 18.80 5.01 3.94
CA ILE A 276 19.06 5.91 5.08
C ILE A 276 18.37 5.39 6.34
N THR A 277 17.07 5.18 6.26
CA THR A 277 16.25 4.80 7.42
C THR A 277 16.36 3.31 7.75
N ARG A 278 16.78 2.45 6.80
CA ARG A 278 17.16 1.06 7.09
C ARG A 278 18.35 1.05 8.06
N ILE A 279 19.37 1.86 7.78
CA ILE A 279 20.54 2.03 8.66
C ILE A 279 20.14 2.60 10.03
N LEU A 280 19.16 3.52 10.09
CA LEU A 280 18.66 4.01 11.38
C LEU A 280 17.91 2.91 12.18
N ALA A 281 17.09 2.08 11.52
CA ALA A 281 16.41 0.95 12.14
C ALA A 281 17.40 -0.09 12.68
N GLU A 282 18.48 -0.31 11.93
CA GLU A 282 19.65 -1.13 12.28
C GLU A 282 20.29 -0.69 13.61
N TYR A 283 20.39 0.62 13.85
CA TYR A 283 20.82 1.20 15.13
C TYR A 283 19.74 1.20 16.23
N GLY A 284 18.55 0.68 15.95
CA GLY A 284 17.45 0.49 16.90
C GLY A 284 16.38 1.58 16.89
N ALA A 285 16.34 2.46 15.89
CA ALA A 285 15.28 3.45 15.77
C ALA A 285 13.92 2.80 15.40
N ASP A 286 12.83 3.38 15.89
CA ASP A 286 11.48 3.01 15.50
C ASP A 286 11.12 3.74 14.20
N VAL A 287 11.22 3.02 13.08
CA VAL A 287 11.00 3.60 11.74
C VAL A 287 9.61 3.27 11.22
N LEU A 288 8.84 4.31 10.90
CA LEU A 288 7.57 4.21 10.17
C LEU A 288 7.72 4.81 8.77
N LYS A 289 7.67 3.95 7.77
CA LYS A 289 7.55 4.33 6.37
C LYS A 289 6.10 4.68 6.04
N VAL A 290 5.90 5.93 5.60
CA VAL A 290 4.63 6.44 5.15
C VAL A 290 4.59 6.40 3.63
N THR A 291 3.66 5.61 3.10
CA THR A 291 3.34 5.53 1.67
C THR A 291 1.86 5.87 1.47
N SER A 292 1.31 5.74 0.26
CA SER A 292 -0.10 5.95 -0.04
C SER A 292 -0.65 4.76 -0.86
N PRO A 293 -1.94 4.41 -0.72
CA PRO A 293 -2.53 3.35 -1.54
C PRO A 293 -2.42 3.64 -3.05
N ASN A 294 -2.28 4.90 -3.43
CA ASN A 294 -2.26 5.37 -4.82
C ASN A 294 -0.85 5.72 -5.32
N LEU A 295 0.19 5.46 -4.53
CA LEU A 295 1.56 5.81 -4.86
C LEU A 295 2.32 4.58 -5.39
N PRO A 296 2.76 4.56 -6.66
CA PRO A 296 3.46 3.39 -7.19
C PRO A 296 4.85 3.24 -6.54
N ASP A 297 5.41 2.04 -6.55
CA ASP A 297 6.77 1.77 -6.08
C ASP A 297 7.27 0.49 -6.77
N VAL A 298 8.56 0.18 -6.64
CA VAL A 298 9.11 -1.09 -7.16
C VAL A 298 8.93 -2.17 -6.10
N PRO A 299 8.06 -3.19 -6.32
CA PRO A 299 7.68 -4.13 -5.27
C PRO A 299 8.87 -4.87 -4.67
N PHE A 300 9.82 -5.29 -5.52
CA PHE A 300 10.90 -6.15 -5.07
C PHE A 300 11.97 -5.42 -4.23
N PHE A 301 12.25 -4.13 -4.50
CA PHE A 301 13.24 -3.39 -3.70
C PHE A 301 12.84 -3.32 -2.22
N GLN A 302 11.53 -3.35 -1.93
CA GLN A 302 10.97 -3.34 -0.58
C GLN A 302 11.41 -4.55 0.27
N VAL A 303 11.82 -5.66 -0.33
CA VAL A 303 12.31 -6.86 0.40
C VAL A 303 13.55 -6.53 1.21
N ASP A 304 14.42 -5.73 0.62
CA ASP A 304 15.66 -5.29 1.25
C ASP A 304 15.43 -4.04 2.11
N VAL A 305 14.97 -2.96 1.46
CA VAL A 305 15.05 -1.63 2.05
C VAL A 305 14.01 -1.36 3.14
N ASN A 306 13.03 -2.24 3.36
CA ASN A 306 12.09 -2.11 4.48
C ASN A 306 12.48 -2.90 5.73
N PHE A 307 13.70 -3.46 5.75
CA PHE A 307 14.16 -4.21 6.90
C PHE A 307 14.19 -3.37 8.18
N GLY A 308 13.67 -3.94 9.27
CA GLY A 308 13.56 -3.26 10.57
C GLY A 308 12.48 -2.18 10.66
N LYS A 309 11.65 -1.99 9.62
CA LYS A 309 10.67 -0.90 9.55
C LYS A 309 9.23 -1.37 9.65
N GLN A 310 8.36 -0.44 10.04
CA GLN A 310 6.92 -0.54 9.86
C GLN A 310 6.50 0.29 8.65
N CYS A 311 5.40 -0.08 7.99
CA CYS A 311 4.86 0.64 6.84
C CYS A 311 3.38 0.99 7.09
N ALA A 312 2.97 2.19 6.73
CA ALA A 312 1.58 2.63 6.75
C ALA A 312 1.19 3.31 5.42
N ASN A 313 -0.02 3.02 4.94
CA ASN A 313 -0.61 3.72 3.81
C ASN A 313 -1.40 4.93 4.35
N ILE A 314 -0.82 6.13 4.26
CA ILE A 314 -1.42 7.39 4.68
C ILE A 314 -1.39 8.34 3.49
N ASP A 315 -2.55 8.68 2.94
CA ASP A 315 -2.62 9.64 1.84
C ASP A 315 -2.49 11.07 2.37
N LEU A 316 -1.30 11.66 2.21
CA LEU A 316 -1.02 13.04 2.61
C LEU A 316 -1.73 14.11 1.77
N LYS A 317 -2.43 13.72 0.70
CA LYS A 317 -3.34 14.63 -0.03
C LYS A 317 -4.75 14.60 0.55
N SER A 318 -5.11 13.50 1.20
CA SER A 318 -6.39 13.38 1.87
C SER A 318 -6.41 14.14 3.18
N VAL A 319 -7.61 14.53 3.55
CA VAL A 319 -7.91 15.22 4.77
C VAL A 319 -7.59 14.35 6.00
N GLU A 320 -8.08 13.13 6.02
CA GLU A 320 -7.93 12.15 7.10
C GLU A 320 -6.47 11.73 7.22
N GLY A 321 -5.81 11.43 6.10
CA GLY A 321 -4.41 11.04 6.07
C GLY A 321 -3.51 12.12 6.66
N ARG A 322 -3.74 13.40 6.34
CA ARG A 322 -3.00 14.51 6.96
C ARG A 322 -3.22 14.59 8.46
N LYS A 323 -4.46 14.45 8.97
CA LYS A 323 -4.72 14.43 10.43
C LYS A 323 -3.96 13.31 11.13
N ILE A 324 -3.90 12.12 10.52
CA ILE A 324 -3.17 10.97 11.07
C ILE A 324 -1.67 11.26 11.04
N PHE A 325 -1.15 11.74 9.91
CA PHE A 325 0.25 12.07 9.75
C PHE A 325 0.69 13.17 10.74
N ASP A 326 -0.09 14.24 10.91
CA ASP A 326 0.20 15.34 11.83
C ASP A 326 0.37 14.83 13.28
N LYS A 327 -0.47 13.90 13.71
CA LYS A 327 -0.36 13.27 15.05
C LYS A 327 0.94 12.51 15.21
N ILE A 328 1.34 11.76 14.19
CA ILE A 328 2.56 10.95 14.22
C ILE A 328 3.80 11.86 14.11
N LEU A 329 3.74 12.90 13.27
CA LEU A 329 4.79 13.88 13.07
C LEU A 329 5.12 14.64 14.37
N LEU A 330 4.12 14.93 15.21
CA LEU A 330 4.32 15.57 16.51
C LEU A 330 5.28 14.80 17.43
N GLU A 331 5.38 13.49 17.28
CA GLU A 331 6.24 12.65 18.10
C GLU A 331 7.61 12.35 17.47
N ALA A 332 7.71 12.50 16.14
CA ALA A 332 8.89 12.12 15.38
C ALA A 332 10.13 12.91 15.80
N ASP A 333 11.27 12.22 15.80
CA ASP A 333 12.59 12.78 16.03
C ASP A 333 13.29 13.10 14.72
N VAL A 334 13.17 12.17 13.77
CA VAL A 334 13.77 12.28 12.44
C VAL A 334 12.68 12.20 11.39
N VAL A 335 12.74 13.07 10.39
CA VAL A 335 11.93 12.99 9.17
C VAL A 335 12.89 12.81 8.00
N VAL A 336 12.69 11.79 7.19
CA VAL A 336 13.48 11.53 5.98
C VAL A 336 12.57 11.53 4.77
N ASP A 337 12.90 12.28 3.73
CA ASP A 337 12.19 12.24 2.45
C ASP A 337 13.12 12.12 1.24
N GLY A 338 12.62 11.47 0.20
CA GLY A 338 13.32 11.27 -1.08
C GLY A 338 12.57 11.86 -2.26
N TYR A 339 11.72 12.87 -2.02
CA TYR A 339 10.99 13.53 -3.09
C TYR A 339 11.80 14.71 -3.65
N ARG A 340 11.53 15.06 -4.91
CA ARG A 340 12.10 16.27 -5.52
C ARG A 340 11.84 17.49 -4.62
N PRO A 341 12.81 18.43 -4.52
CA PRO A 341 12.62 19.65 -3.73
C PRO A 341 11.31 20.37 -4.07
N GLY A 342 10.62 20.88 -3.04
CA GLY A 342 9.31 21.52 -3.18
C GLY A 342 8.10 20.56 -3.09
N ALA A 343 8.30 19.24 -3.18
CA ALA A 343 7.17 18.29 -3.15
C ALA A 343 6.49 18.23 -1.78
N LEU A 344 7.26 18.09 -0.69
CA LEU A 344 6.72 18.13 0.66
C LEU A 344 6.30 19.53 1.10
N ASP A 345 6.95 20.58 0.60
CA ASP A 345 6.54 21.97 0.85
C ASP A 345 5.08 22.20 0.41
N LYS A 346 4.71 21.68 -0.78
CA LYS A 346 3.32 21.75 -1.29
C LYS A 346 2.30 20.99 -0.43
N LEU A 347 2.75 20.01 0.35
CA LEU A 347 1.91 19.29 1.31
C LEU A 347 1.91 19.94 2.71
N GLY A 348 2.70 21.00 2.91
CA GLY A 348 2.86 21.69 4.19
C GLY A 348 3.80 20.99 5.16
N TYR A 349 4.70 20.14 4.68
CA TYR A 349 5.63 19.33 5.49
C TYR A 349 7.10 19.56 5.12
N GLY A 350 7.40 20.67 4.45
CA GLY A 350 8.77 21.07 4.10
C GLY A 350 9.58 21.56 5.31
N ALA A 351 10.83 21.95 5.05
CA ALA A 351 11.78 22.34 6.10
C ALA A 351 11.24 23.48 7.00
N ASP A 352 10.67 24.53 6.41
CA ASP A 352 10.09 25.63 7.19
C ASP A 352 8.90 25.18 8.06
N ALA A 353 8.05 24.27 7.56
CA ALA A 353 6.93 23.76 8.34
C ALA A 353 7.40 22.90 9.53
N LEU A 354 8.44 22.07 9.32
CA LEU A 354 9.08 21.31 10.39
C LEU A 354 9.74 22.24 11.42
N ARG A 355 10.36 23.34 10.97
CA ARG A 355 10.91 24.37 11.85
C ARG A 355 9.82 24.97 12.74
N GLU A 356 8.74 25.47 12.16
CA GLU A 356 7.64 26.08 12.93
C GLU A 356 7.01 25.08 13.90
N LEU A 357 6.88 23.82 13.49
CA LEU A 357 6.37 22.77 14.37
C LEU A 357 7.33 22.47 15.52
N ALA A 358 8.65 22.42 15.28
CA ALA A 358 9.67 22.25 16.31
C ALA A 358 9.58 23.35 17.39
N LEU A 359 9.51 24.61 16.95
CA LEU A 359 9.36 25.77 17.83
C LEU A 359 8.09 25.65 18.68
N LYS A 360 6.96 25.31 18.04
CA LYS A 360 5.66 25.16 18.72
C LYS A 360 5.65 24.03 19.75
N ARG A 361 6.27 22.89 19.45
CA ARG A 361 6.30 21.72 20.35
C ARG A 361 7.45 21.76 21.36
N GLY A 362 8.35 22.74 21.27
CA GLY A 362 9.54 22.84 22.11
C GLY A 362 10.50 21.66 21.98
N LYS A 363 10.48 20.95 20.83
CA LYS A 363 11.33 19.79 20.55
C LYS A 363 11.83 19.78 19.11
N GLY A 364 13.15 19.79 18.92
CA GLY A 364 13.78 19.94 17.62
C GLY A 364 13.63 18.70 16.74
N PHE A 365 13.62 18.89 15.41
CA PHE A 365 13.66 17.80 14.43
C PHE A 365 15.06 17.60 13.88
N VAL A 366 15.34 16.38 13.42
CA VAL A 366 16.35 16.12 12.40
C VAL A 366 15.63 15.85 11.09
N TYR A 367 15.76 16.72 10.12
CA TYR A 367 15.20 16.53 8.78
C TYR A 367 16.31 16.13 7.85
N VAL A 368 16.16 15.02 7.13
CA VAL A 368 17.11 14.62 6.08
C VAL A 368 16.34 14.51 4.78
N ASN A 369 16.80 15.17 3.74
CA ASN A 369 16.24 14.97 2.42
C ASN A 369 17.30 14.55 1.41
N GLU A 370 16.86 13.70 0.49
CA GLU A 370 17.65 13.10 -0.57
C GLU A 370 17.03 13.44 -1.94
N ASN A 371 17.88 13.74 -2.93
CA ASN A 371 17.44 13.90 -4.31
C ASN A 371 18.52 13.50 -5.32
N CYS A 372 18.22 13.62 -6.62
CA CYS A 372 19.17 13.29 -7.68
C CYS A 372 20.28 14.35 -7.88
N PHE A 373 19.93 15.64 -7.99
CA PHE A 373 20.80 16.70 -8.52
C PHE A 373 21.39 17.66 -7.47
N GLY A 374 21.27 17.34 -6.17
CA GLY A 374 21.62 18.27 -5.11
C GLY A 374 20.63 19.44 -4.99
N TYR A 375 20.95 20.37 -4.09
CA TYR A 375 20.05 21.47 -3.71
C TYR A 375 20.45 22.82 -4.32
N GLU A 376 21.55 22.85 -5.09
CA GLU A 376 22.15 24.06 -5.64
C GLU A 376 22.12 24.07 -7.17
N GLY A 377 21.81 25.23 -7.76
CA GLY A 377 21.86 25.44 -9.21
C GLY A 377 20.61 25.00 -9.99
N GLU A 378 20.69 25.15 -11.31
CA GLU A 378 19.51 25.11 -12.21
C GLU A 378 18.80 23.75 -12.33
N TRP A 379 19.45 22.65 -11.93
CA TRP A 379 18.87 21.30 -11.98
C TRP A 379 18.30 20.81 -10.64
N ALA A 380 18.43 21.58 -9.56
CA ALA A 380 18.05 21.14 -8.20
C ALA A 380 16.60 20.64 -8.06
N TYR A 381 15.68 21.17 -8.87
CA TYR A 381 14.26 20.81 -8.84
C TYR A 381 13.86 19.72 -9.87
N ARG A 382 14.81 19.20 -10.65
CA ARG A 382 14.54 18.14 -11.63
C ARG A 382 14.29 16.81 -10.91
N PRO A 383 13.35 15.98 -11.39
CA PRO A 383 13.26 14.61 -10.95
C PRO A 383 14.44 13.80 -11.49
N GLY A 384 14.84 12.74 -10.78
CA GLY A 384 15.95 11.89 -11.20
C GLY A 384 16.05 10.63 -10.35
N TRP A 385 16.93 9.74 -10.79
CA TRP A 385 17.22 8.41 -10.25
C TRP A 385 18.72 8.15 -10.40
N GLN A 386 19.26 7.07 -9.84
CA GLN A 386 20.70 6.79 -9.95
C GLN A 386 21.19 6.86 -11.40
N GLN A 387 20.55 6.17 -12.36
CA GLN A 387 21.05 6.18 -13.75
C GLN A 387 21.10 7.58 -14.36
N ILE A 388 20.24 8.48 -13.89
CA ILE A 388 20.22 9.88 -14.30
C ILE A 388 21.42 10.63 -13.71
N ALA A 389 21.74 10.41 -12.44
CA ALA A 389 22.98 10.93 -11.86
C ALA A 389 24.19 10.38 -12.62
N ASP A 390 24.27 9.06 -12.84
CA ASP A 390 25.38 8.39 -13.52
C ASP A 390 25.63 8.96 -14.93
N CYS A 391 24.55 9.24 -15.67
CA CYS A 391 24.62 9.89 -16.98
C CYS A 391 25.01 11.36 -16.89
N ALA A 392 24.44 12.10 -15.93
CA ALA A 392 24.68 13.53 -15.80
C ALA A 392 26.12 13.83 -15.38
N THR A 393 26.69 13.04 -14.46
CA THR A 393 28.02 13.27 -13.86
C THR A 393 29.16 12.66 -14.66
N GLY A 394 28.85 11.70 -15.53
CA GLY A 394 29.79 11.01 -16.40
C GLY A 394 30.31 9.67 -15.89
N ILE A 395 29.72 9.10 -14.84
CA ILE A 395 29.97 7.71 -14.43
C ILE A 395 29.71 6.75 -15.59
N ALA A 396 28.59 6.92 -16.33
CA ALA A 396 28.25 6.05 -17.45
C ALA A 396 29.29 6.11 -18.59
N TRP A 397 29.83 7.29 -18.89
CA TRP A 397 30.91 7.44 -19.87
C TRP A 397 32.23 6.83 -19.39
N ALA A 398 32.55 6.98 -18.10
CA ALA A 398 33.73 6.35 -17.51
C ALA A 398 33.64 4.82 -17.56
N GLN A 399 32.45 4.25 -17.31
CA GLN A 399 32.21 2.81 -17.44
C GLN A 399 32.36 2.32 -18.89
N GLY A 400 31.79 3.04 -19.86
CA GLY A 400 31.96 2.71 -21.28
C GLY A 400 33.44 2.72 -21.70
N LYS A 401 34.19 3.75 -21.29
CA LYS A 401 35.63 3.83 -21.50
C LYS A 401 36.39 2.68 -20.82
N PHE A 402 36.02 2.32 -19.59
CA PHE A 402 36.58 1.17 -18.88
C PHE A 402 36.38 -0.13 -19.67
N MET A 403 35.28 -0.26 -20.42
CA MET A 403 34.99 -1.40 -21.28
C MET A 403 35.65 -1.32 -22.67
N GLY A 404 36.39 -0.25 -22.97
CA GLY A 404 37.00 -0.01 -24.28
C GLY A 404 36.03 0.49 -25.35
N LEU A 405 34.93 1.13 -24.94
CA LEU A 405 33.88 1.64 -25.82
C LEU A 405 33.94 3.17 -25.93
N GLU A 406 33.53 3.68 -27.09
CA GLU A 406 33.31 5.12 -27.35
C GLU A 406 31.82 5.49 -27.19
N GLU A 407 31.17 4.90 -26.19
CA GLU A 407 29.78 5.12 -25.82
C GLU A 407 29.58 4.95 -24.30
N PRO A 408 28.61 5.63 -23.67
CA PRO A 408 28.32 5.47 -22.25
C PRO A 408 27.61 4.15 -21.96
N VAL A 409 27.93 3.51 -20.85
CA VAL A 409 27.24 2.29 -20.37
C VAL A 409 26.93 2.48 -18.89
N ILE A 410 25.68 2.25 -18.46
CA ILE A 410 25.34 2.37 -17.05
C ILE A 410 26.09 1.29 -16.24
N PRO A 411 26.70 1.61 -15.09
CA PRO A 411 27.35 0.60 -14.26
C PRO A 411 26.36 -0.46 -13.74
N PRO A 412 26.83 -1.68 -13.41
CA PRO A 412 26.01 -2.67 -12.72
C PRO A 412 25.64 -2.22 -11.31
N PHE A 413 24.48 -2.67 -10.85
CA PHE A 413 23.94 -2.51 -9.48
C PHE A 413 23.57 -1.06 -9.10
N PRO A 414 22.74 -0.88 -8.06
CA PRO A 414 22.33 0.44 -7.58
C PRO A 414 23.34 0.96 -6.55
N ILE A 415 24.64 0.94 -6.90
CA ILE A 415 25.72 1.25 -5.96
C ILE A 415 25.70 2.69 -5.45
N SER A 416 25.37 3.67 -6.31
CA SER A 416 25.25 5.06 -5.91
C SER A 416 24.04 5.30 -5.00
N ASP A 417 22.95 4.56 -5.18
CA ASP A 417 21.80 4.60 -4.26
C ASP A 417 22.24 4.18 -2.83
N TYR A 418 22.91 3.04 -2.68
CA TYR A 418 23.37 2.58 -1.35
C TYR A 418 24.41 3.53 -0.75
N GLY A 419 25.37 3.99 -1.54
CA GLY A 419 26.38 4.97 -1.11
C GLY A 419 25.77 6.28 -0.61
N THR A 420 24.77 6.79 -1.33
CA THR A 420 23.98 7.97 -0.95
C THR A 420 23.17 7.71 0.31
N GLY A 421 22.62 6.50 0.46
CA GLY A 421 21.94 6.05 1.67
C GLY A 421 22.84 6.10 2.91
N VAL A 422 24.11 5.67 2.80
CA VAL A 422 25.08 5.79 3.90
C VAL A 422 25.38 7.25 4.22
N MET A 423 25.57 8.11 3.21
CA MET A 423 25.75 9.55 3.44
C MET A 423 24.55 10.18 4.18
N GLY A 424 23.33 9.80 3.82
CA GLY A 424 22.12 10.30 4.48
C GLY A 424 21.98 9.79 5.91
N ALA A 425 22.39 8.55 6.18
CA ALA A 425 22.43 8.01 7.55
C ALA A 425 23.44 8.76 8.42
N ILE A 426 24.64 9.06 7.89
CA ILE A 426 25.64 9.91 8.58
C ILE A 426 25.04 11.29 8.89
N ALA A 427 24.34 11.90 7.93
CA ALA A 427 23.70 13.19 8.12
C ALA A 427 22.62 13.15 9.23
N ALA A 428 21.78 12.11 9.26
CA ALA A 428 20.78 11.90 10.30
C ALA A 428 21.40 11.72 11.69
N LEU A 429 22.42 10.86 11.81
CA LEU A 429 23.12 10.61 13.07
C LEU A 429 23.83 11.88 13.58
N THR A 430 24.43 12.65 12.66
CA THR A 430 25.11 13.92 12.98
C THR A 430 24.10 14.97 13.47
N GLY A 431 22.95 15.09 12.79
CA GLY A 431 21.86 15.96 13.25
C GLY A 431 21.32 15.56 14.62
N LEU A 432 21.18 14.26 14.89
CA LEU A 432 20.75 13.76 16.21
C LEU A 432 21.78 14.10 17.30
N TYR A 433 23.07 14.00 16.99
CA TYR A 433 24.14 14.36 17.91
C TYR A 433 24.07 15.84 18.27
N HIS A 434 23.98 16.71 17.26
CA HIS A 434 23.92 18.15 17.49
C HIS A 434 22.63 18.58 18.20
N ARG A 435 21.49 17.99 17.88
CA ARG A 435 20.24 18.21 18.61
C ARG A 435 20.36 17.83 20.09
N ALA A 436 21.09 16.75 20.40
CA ALA A 436 21.29 16.29 21.76
C ALA A 436 22.26 17.16 22.56
N VAL A 437 23.30 17.70 21.92
CA VAL A 437 24.35 18.50 22.58
C VAL A 437 23.99 19.99 22.65
N SER A 438 23.46 20.53 21.55
CA SER A 438 23.32 21.98 21.33
C SER A 438 21.86 22.42 21.23
N GLY A 439 20.90 21.50 21.09
CA GLY A 439 19.52 21.83 20.79
C GLY A 439 19.30 22.21 19.33
N GLY A 440 18.19 22.89 19.08
CA GLY A 440 17.75 23.27 17.74
C GLY A 440 17.23 22.11 16.90
N SER A 441 16.97 22.42 15.63
CA SER A 441 16.60 21.46 14.60
C SER A 441 17.66 21.46 13.51
N TRP A 442 17.90 20.32 12.89
CA TRP A 442 19.03 20.12 11.97
C TRP A 442 18.54 19.57 10.64
N HIS A 443 19.11 20.06 9.55
CA HIS A 443 18.75 19.69 8.18
C HIS A 443 19.96 19.05 7.49
N GLY A 444 19.88 17.74 7.26
CA GLY A 444 20.81 16.98 6.44
C GLY A 444 20.39 16.97 4.97
N LYS A 445 21.33 17.24 4.06
CA LYS A 445 21.10 17.24 2.61
C LYS A 445 22.06 16.28 1.93
N VAL A 446 21.54 15.35 1.14
CA VAL A 446 22.33 14.39 0.35
C VAL A 446 21.80 14.26 -1.07
N SER A 447 22.65 13.83 -2.00
CA SER A 447 22.18 13.52 -3.36
C SER A 447 23.02 12.48 -4.06
N LEU A 448 22.37 11.76 -5.00
CA LEU A 448 23.01 10.78 -5.87
C LEU A 448 24.19 11.40 -6.64
N MET A 449 23.98 12.59 -7.21
CA MET A 449 25.03 13.33 -7.91
C MET A 449 26.23 13.67 -7.01
N GLN A 450 26.02 13.98 -5.73
CA GLN A 450 27.14 14.27 -4.84
C GLN A 450 27.92 13.02 -4.44
N TYR A 451 27.27 11.85 -4.37
CA TYR A 451 27.97 10.59 -4.22
C TYR A 451 28.83 10.28 -5.46
N ASP A 452 28.30 10.45 -6.68
CA ASP A 452 29.09 10.31 -7.91
C ASP A 452 30.30 11.26 -7.94
N LEU A 453 30.09 12.53 -7.55
CA LEU A 453 31.17 13.52 -7.44
C LEU A 453 32.21 13.14 -6.39
N LEU A 454 31.81 12.48 -5.30
CA LEU A 454 32.75 11.92 -4.32
C LEU A 454 33.59 10.81 -4.94
N LEU A 455 33.02 9.92 -5.75
CA LEU A 455 33.78 8.88 -6.47
C LEU A 455 34.82 9.49 -7.42
N PHE A 456 34.46 10.56 -8.16
CA PHE A 456 35.41 11.31 -8.96
C PHE A 456 36.49 12.01 -8.12
N ARG A 457 36.13 12.56 -6.95
CA ARG A 457 37.06 13.23 -6.03
C ARG A 457 38.06 12.24 -5.42
N VAL A 458 37.62 11.03 -5.06
CA VAL A 458 38.44 9.92 -4.60
C VAL A 458 39.30 9.32 -5.74
N GLY A 459 38.84 9.51 -6.98
CA GLY A 459 39.54 9.12 -8.19
C GLY A 459 39.30 7.67 -8.60
N GLN A 460 39.33 7.43 -9.90
CA GLN A 460 39.23 6.08 -10.48
C GLN A 460 40.42 5.20 -10.10
N TYR A 461 40.26 3.89 -10.27
CA TYR A 461 41.39 2.97 -10.26
C TYR A 461 42.43 3.37 -11.30
N SER A 462 43.72 3.13 -11.01
CA SER A 462 44.78 3.35 -11.99
C SER A 462 44.61 2.45 -13.22
N GLU A 463 45.17 2.84 -14.35
CA GLU A 463 45.07 2.06 -15.60
C GLU A 463 45.56 0.61 -15.41
N ALA A 464 46.61 0.40 -14.61
CA ALA A 464 47.10 -0.93 -14.28
C ALA A 464 46.07 -1.79 -13.54
N VAL A 465 45.33 -1.21 -12.58
CA VAL A 465 44.26 -1.91 -11.86
C VAL A 465 43.06 -2.14 -12.78
N GLN A 466 42.67 -1.15 -13.58
CA GLN A 466 41.58 -1.31 -14.55
C GLN A 466 41.89 -2.41 -15.57
N ALA A 467 43.13 -2.50 -16.06
CA ALA A 467 43.56 -3.57 -16.95
C ALA A 467 43.43 -4.96 -16.31
N GLN A 468 43.79 -5.08 -15.02
CA GLN A 468 43.60 -6.33 -14.27
C GLN A 468 42.11 -6.68 -14.09
N LEU A 469 41.25 -5.70 -13.82
CA LEU A 469 39.81 -5.90 -13.73
C LEU A 469 39.22 -6.37 -15.06
N ARG A 470 39.58 -5.71 -16.17
CA ARG A 470 39.18 -6.12 -17.53
C ARG A 470 39.62 -7.54 -17.87
N ALA A 471 40.85 -7.91 -17.51
CA ALA A 471 41.38 -9.26 -17.78
C ALA A 471 40.61 -10.39 -17.06
N ARG A 472 39.82 -10.06 -16.03
CA ARG A 472 38.93 -11.00 -15.34
C ARG A 472 37.55 -11.09 -15.97
N GLN A 473 37.20 -10.21 -16.91
CA GLN A 473 35.86 -10.16 -17.49
C GLN A 473 35.71 -11.14 -18.66
N THR A 474 34.47 -11.56 -18.91
CA THR A 474 34.11 -12.43 -20.03
C THR A 474 33.84 -11.63 -21.30
N ASP A 475 33.93 -12.26 -22.48
CA ASP A 475 33.55 -11.63 -23.74
C ASP A 475 32.10 -11.09 -23.71
N ASP A 476 31.21 -11.78 -22.99
CA ASP A 476 29.82 -11.38 -22.84
C ASP A 476 29.63 -10.09 -22.03
N PHE A 477 30.54 -9.78 -21.10
CA PHE A 477 30.56 -8.49 -20.43
C PHE A 477 30.91 -7.38 -21.43
N PHE A 478 31.92 -7.59 -22.28
CA PHE A 478 32.32 -6.62 -23.31
C PHE A 478 31.35 -6.49 -24.48
N LYS A 479 30.32 -7.34 -24.57
CA LYS A 479 29.19 -7.20 -25.51
C LYS A 479 28.09 -6.27 -25.00
N LEU A 480 28.11 -5.87 -23.73
CA LEU A 480 27.18 -4.88 -23.21
C LEU A 480 27.38 -3.53 -23.91
N ARG A 481 26.29 -2.81 -24.11
CA ARG A 481 26.19 -1.56 -24.87
C ARG A 481 25.29 -0.58 -24.13
N HIS A 482 25.34 0.68 -24.53
CA HIS A 482 24.58 1.78 -23.93
C HIS A 482 23.07 1.47 -23.76
N ASN A 483 22.45 0.77 -24.72
CA ASN A 483 21.03 0.45 -24.70
C ASN A 483 20.65 -0.82 -23.93
N HIS A 484 21.58 -1.47 -23.23
CA HIS A 484 21.24 -2.54 -22.29
C HIS A 484 20.78 -1.94 -20.95
N SER A 485 19.66 -2.43 -20.44
CA SER A 485 19.16 -2.01 -19.13
C SER A 485 20.10 -2.41 -17.98
N VAL A 486 20.04 -1.67 -16.88
CA VAL A 486 20.76 -2.00 -15.63
C VAL A 486 20.46 -3.42 -15.17
N ASP A 487 19.24 -3.91 -15.35
CA ASP A 487 18.86 -5.28 -15.00
C ASP A 487 19.60 -6.33 -15.84
N GLN A 488 19.76 -6.10 -17.15
CA GLN A 488 20.56 -6.98 -18.03
C GLN A 488 22.04 -6.93 -17.67
N ILE A 489 22.58 -5.73 -17.43
CA ILE A 489 23.97 -5.48 -17.05
C ILE A 489 24.27 -6.19 -15.71
N SER A 490 23.49 -5.87 -14.67
CA SER A 490 23.62 -6.44 -13.33
C SER A 490 23.41 -7.95 -13.35
N GLY A 491 22.45 -8.46 -14.11
CA GLY A 491 22.22 -9.90 -14.26
C GLY A 491 23.43 -10.66 -14.83
N LYS A 492 24.11 -10.08 -15.82
CA LYS A 492 25.36 -10.65 -16.36
C LYS A 492 26.49 -10.59 -15.34
N VAL A 493 26.73 -9.43 -14.74
CA VAL A 493 27.78 -9.23 -13.73
C VAL A 493 27.56 -10.15 -12.52
N MET A 494 26.32 -10.34 -12.07
CA MET A 494 25.98 -11.26 -10.97
C MET A 494 26.35 -12.70 -11.24
N ARG A 495 26.05 -13.22 -12.44
CA ARG A 495 26.38 -14.60 -12.81
C ARG A 495 27.89 -14.80 -12.78
N GLN A 496 28.62 -13.85 -13.36
CA GLN A 496 30.07 -13.89 -13.38
C GLN A 496 30.67 -13.78 -11.96
N MET A 497 30.18 -12.86 -11.12
CA MET A 497 30.64 -12.74 -9.74
C MET A 497 30.41 -14.02 -8.94
N ARG A 498 29.29 -14.73 -9.14
CA ARG A 498 29.02 -16.03 -8.48
C ARG A 498 30.03 -17.10 -8.87
N GLU A 499 30.46 -17.11 -10.13
CA GLU A 499 31.47 -18.05 -10.62
C GLU A 499 32.87 -17.68 -10.11
N GLN A 500 33.22 -16.40 -10.11
CA GLN A 500 34.56 -15.90 -9.75
C GLN A 500 34.80 -15.86 -8.24
N TYR A 501 33.75 -15.52 -7.48
CA TYR A 501 33.81 -15.24 -6.06
C TYR A 501 32.73 -16.02 -5.29
N PRO A 502 32.64 -17.36 -5.41
CA PRO A 502 31.56 -18.14 -4.80
C PRO A 502 31.45 -17.95 -3.28
N TRP A 503 32.57 -17.66 -2.61
CA TRP A 503 32.59 -17.39 -1.17
C TRP A 503 31.85 -16.10 -0.77
N LEU A 504 31.77 -15.09 -1.64
CA LEU A 504 31.01 -13.85 -1.39
C LEU A 504 29.50 -14.12 -1.33
N PHE A 505 29.06 -15.25 -1.86
CA PHE A 505 27.67 -15.69 -1.87
C PHE A 505 27.38 -16.77 -0.81
N ASP A 506 28.35 -17.07 0.06
CA ASP A 506 28.17 -17.97 1.19
C ASP A 506 27.17 -17.38 2.18
N GLN A 507 26.03 -18.08 2.32
CA GLN A 507 24.92 -17.62 3.14
C GLN A 507 25.22 -17.63 4.63
N GLU A 508 26.09 -18.50 5.14
CA GLU A 508 26.36 -18.55 6.58
C GLU A 508 27.33 -17.45 7.01
N ARG A 509 28.16 -16.99 6.07
CA ARG A 509 29.24 -16.05 6.33
C ARG A 509 28.82 -14.60 6.20
N TYR A 510 28.15 -14.27 5.10
CA TYR A 510 27.79 -12.89 4.78
C TYR A 510 26.29 -12.66 4.77
N ARG A 511 25.46 -13.65 5.15
CA ARG A 511 24.01 -13.48 5.24
C ARG A 511 23.43 -13.94 6.56
N GLU A 512 22.29 -13.36 6.89
CA GLU A 512 21.48 -13.74 8.03
C GLU A 512 20.06 -14.06 7.60
N ARG A 513 19.40 -14.91 8.39
CA ARG A 513 18.05 -15.38 8.16
C ARG A 513 17.11 -14.74 9.18
N TRP A 514 16.01 -14.21 8.67
CA TRP A 514 14.98 -13.53 9.46
C TRP A 514 13.62 -14.15 9.17
N VAL A 515 12.80 -14.36 10.21
CA VAL A 515 11.43 -14.85 10.01
C VAL A 515 10.46 -13.72 10.25
N SER A 516 9.71 -13.36 9.21
CA SER A 516 8.61 -12.41 9.32
C SER A 516 7.33 -13.18 9.58
N LYS A 517 6.78 -13.08 10.80
CA LYS A 517 5.44 -13.61 11.13
C LYS A 517 4.33 -13.11 10.21
N GLY A 518 4.55 -11.97 9.56
CA GLY A 518 3.54 -11.29 8.78
C GLY A 518 3.52 -11.85 7.41
N TRP A 519 4.67 -11.91 6.81
CA TRP A 519 4.80 -12.53 5.51
C TRP A 519 4.68 -14.05 5.59
N ASN A 520 4.72 -14.61 6.80
CA ASN A 520 4.82 -16.04 7.07
C ASN A 520 5.92 -16.66 6.21
N ALA A 521 7.07 -15.98 6.18
CA ALA A 521 8.18 -16.29 5.28
C ALA A 521 9.52 -16.00 5.97
N GLU A 522 10.54 -16.74 5.55
CA GLU A 522 11.94 -16.48 5.84
C GLU A 522 12.50 -15.47 4.83
N PHE A 523 13.28 -14.51 5.31
CA PHE A 523 14.02 -13.54 4.53
C PHE A 523 15.50 -13.82 4.72
N GLN A 524 16.28 -13.73 3.66
CA GLN A 524 17.74 -13.81 3.73
C GLN A 524 18.36 -12.57 3.12
N MET A 525 19.30 -11.96 3.83
CA MET A 525 19.96 -10.69 3.46
C MET A 525 21.36 -10.61 4.09
N GLU A 526 22.16 -9.56 3.83
CA GLU A 526 23.52 -9.57 4.37
C GLU A 526 23.57 -9.58 5.89
N LYS A 527 24.59 -10.23 6.43
CA LYS A 527 24.98 -10.09 7.84
C LYS A 527 25.40 -8.65 8.05
N LEU A 528 24.75 -8.05 9.02
CA LEU A 528 25.16 -6.80 9.59
C LEU A 528 26.39 -7.07 10.46
N ALA A 529 27.36 -6.15 10.48
CA ALA A 529 28.70 -6.39 11.03
C ALA A 529 28.67 -7.02 12.44
N GLU A 530 29.47 -8.08 12.66
CA GLU A 530 29.66 -8.73 13.97
C GLU A 530 30.86 -8.09 14.70
N GLU A 531 30.74 -7.76 15.99
CA GLU A 531 31.86 -7.33 16.82
C GLU A 531 32.40 -8.48 17.69
N GLY A 532 33.72 -8.67 17.66
CA GLY A 532 34.45 -9.50 18.61
C GLY A 532 34.85 -8.73 19.87
N GLY A 533 34.17 -9.01 20.99
CA GLY A 533 34.68 -8.83 22.36
C GLY A 533 34.53 -7.45 23.01
N GLY A 534 33.58 -7.35 23.95
CA GLY A 534 33.63 -6.40 25.07
C GLY A 534 32.78 -5.14 24.97
N SER A 535 31.46 -5.27 25.19
CA SER A 535 30.53 -4.28 25.75
C SER A 535 30.70 -2.80 25.34
N VAL A 536 30.17 -2.40 24.18
CA VAL A 536 28.88 -1.69 23.96
C VAL A 536 28.66 -1.70 22.44
N ALA A 537 27.85 -2.65 21.96
CA ALA A 537 27.67 -2.98 20.55
C ALA A 537 27.07 -1.82 19.73
N PRO A 538 27.57 -1.53 18.51
CA PRO A 538 26.68 -1.53 17.36
C PRO A 538 26.38 -3.00 17.03
N PHE A 539 25.10 -3.36 17.06
CA PHE A 539 24.54 -4.59 16.50
C PHE A 539 24.18 -5.81 17.39
N TYR A 540 22.92 -6.21 17.15
CA TYR A 540 22.20 -7.47 17.33
C TYR A 540 22.44 -8.35 18.56
N GLU A 541 21.51 -8.19 19.49
CA GLU A 541 20.60 -9.31 19.70
C GLU A 541 19.18 -8.70 19.58
N ILE A 542 18.52 -8.75 18.41
CA ILE A 542 17.09 -8.43 18.34
C ILE A 542 16.39 -9.45 19.23
N THR A 543 15.94 -9.03 20.42
CA THR A 543 14.83 -9.70 21.08
C THR A 543 13.54 -9.38 20.31
N PHE A 544 13.43 -9.86 19.08
CA PHE A 544 12.23 -10.60 18.74
C PHE A 544 12.44 -11.83 19.61
N ARG A 545 11.75 -11.88 20.74
CA ARG A 545 11.69 -13.14 21.48
C ARG A 545 11.49 -14.24 20.44
N ARG A 546 12.37 -15.26 20.47
CA ARG A 546 11.94 -16.66 20.28
C ARG A 546 10.51 -16.73 20.83
N LYS A 547 9.52 -16.77 19.94
CA LYS A 547 8.08 -16.54 20.21
C LYS A 547 7.72 -15.11 20.65
N ASN A 548 7.05 -14.38 19.72
CA ASN A 548 6.09 -13.27 19.96
C ASN A 548 6.51 -11.85 19.57
N CYS A 549 6.82 -11.63 18.29
CA CYS A 549 6.56 -10.34 17.65
C CYS A 549 5.82 -10.54 16.32
N PRO A 550 4.65 -9.91 16.12
CA PRO A 550 3.85 -10.04 14.91
C PRO A 550 4.32 -9.03 13.85
N PHE A 551 5.14 -9.48 12.91
CA PHE A 551 4.88 -9.05 11.54
C PHE A 551 3.47 -9.56 11.18
N HIS A 552 2.64 -8.80 10.45
CA HIS A 552 1.31 -9.25 10.01
C HIS A 552 1.21 -9.47 8.50
N ARG A 553 0.43 -10.51 8.17
CA ARG A 553 0.10 -10.98 6.83
C ARG A 553 -0.94 -10.04 6.28
N TYR A 554 -0.57 -9.26 5.26
CA TYR A 554 -1.57 -8.60 4.43
C TYR A 554 -2.04 -9.62 3.38
N THR A 555 -2.80 -10.62 3.83
CA THR A 555 -3.66 -11.43 2.98
C THR A 555 -5.06 -11.33 3.58
N GLY A 556 -5.80 -10.30 3.18
CA GLY A 556 -7.20 -10.10 3.54
C GLY A 556 -7.82 -9.18 2.51
N ASN A 557 -8.98 -9.57 1.98
CA ASN A 557 -9.78 -8.76 1.08
C ASN A 557 -9.98 -7.35 1.65
N ILE A 558 -10.09 -6.38 0.75
CA ILE A 558 -9.93 -4.92 0.92
C ILE A 558 -10.88 -4.23 1.94
N LYS A 559 -11.66 -4.96 2.76
CA LYS A 559 -12.65 -4.38 3.68
C LYS A 559 -12.32 -4.38 5.18
N GLU A 560 -11.20 -4.94 5.66
CA GLU A 560 -10.99 -5.09 7.12
C GLU A 560 -9.76 -4.43 7.76
N ILE A 561 -8.99 -3.57 7.06
CA ILE A 561 -7.80 -2.96 7.68
C ILE A 561 -7.72 -1.46 7.39
N SER A 562 -8.51 -0.66 8.10
CA SER A 562 -8.29 0.79 8.23
C SER A 562 -7.79 1.22 9.61
N SER A 563 -7.75 0.33 10.61
CA SER A 563 -7.40 0.71 11.99
C SER A 563 -6.18 -0.01 12.59
N GLY A 564 -5.91 -1.28 12.27
CA GLY A 564 -4.98 -2.09 13.07
C GLY A 564 -3.50 -1.67 13.10
N GLY A 565 -2.98 -1.04 12.05
CA GLY A 565 -1.58 -0.55 12.01
C GLY A 565 -1.39 0.76 12.77
N VAL A 566 -2.35 1.68 12.63
CA VAL A 566 -2.37 2.97 13.33
C VAL A 566 -2.76 2.76 14.80
N GLU A 567 -3.70 1.87 15.11
CA GLU A 567 -4.09 1.54 16.49
C GLU A 567 -3.00 0.84 17.28
N ARG A 568 -2.17 -0.02 16.67
CA ARG A 568 -1.00 -0.59 17.38
C ARG A 568 0.12 0.41 17.61
N PHE A 569 0.36 1.30 16.65
CA PHE A 569 1.29 2.41 16.84
C PHE A 569 0.75 3.34 17.93
N LEU A 570 -0.52 3.75 17.87
CA LEU A 570 -1.21 4.55 18.88
C LEU A 570 -1.30 3.86 20.26
N ALA A 571 -1.44 2.53 20.33
CA ALA A 571 -1.43 1.76 21.59
C ALA A 571 -0.04 1.65 22.23
N ILE A 572 1.02 1.75 21.43
CA ILE A 572 2.39 1.98 21.93
C ILE A 572 2.59 3.46 22.30
N MET A 573 1.88 4.39 21.64
CA MET A 573 1.99 5.85 21.84
C MET A 573 1.10 6.44 22.96
N SER A 574 0.17 5.71 23.58
CA SER A 574 -0.80 6.32 24.49
C SER A 574 -0.46 6.18 25.98
N THR A 575 0.13 7.22 26.57
CA THR A 575 -0.19 7.62 27.96
C THR A 575 -0.76 9.05 27.97
N THR A 576 -2.09 9.14 28.04
CA THR A 576 -2.96 10.32 28.38
C THR A 576 -3.28 11.36 27.28
N PRO A 577 -4.40 12.14 27.38
CA PRO A 577 -5.55 12.09 26.46
C PRO A 577 -5.69 13.28 25.47
N ALA A 578 -6.50 13.06 24.42
CA ALA A 578 -6.63 13.86 23.20
C ALA A 578 -7.31 15.24 23.33
N SER A 579 -6.89 16.21 22.50
CA SER A 579 -7.58 17.49 22.30
C SER A 579 -8.50 17.46 21.06
N ASN A 580 -9.72 17.97 21.27
CA ASN A 580 -10.83 18.02 20.31
C ASN A 580 -10.78 19.31 19.50
N THR A 581 -10.36 19.29 18.23
CA THR A 581 -10.76 20.36 17.30
C THR A 581 -11.14 19.78 15.93
N PRO A 582 -12.43 19.85 15.55
CA PRO A 582 -12.95 19.27 14.32
C PRO A 582 -12.60 20.10 13.07
N ARG A 583 -12.48 19.42 11.92
CA ARG A 583 -11.91 19.95 10.66
C ARG A 583 -12.93 20.64 9.75
N PHE A 584 -14.16 20.13 9.69
CA PHE A 584 -15.29 20.81 9.08
C PHE A 584 -16.08 21.49 10.20
N ASP A 585 -16.92 22.48 9.87
CA ASP A 585 -17.75 23.16 10.87
C ASP A 585 -18.49 22.09 11.70
N PRO A 586 -18.11 21.88 12.98
CA PRO A 586 -18.75 20.85 13.80
C PRO A 586 -20.21 21.16 14.06
N ASN A 587 -20.59 22.42 13.89
CA ASN A 587 -21.92 22.90 14.17
C ASN A 587 -22.81 22.84 12.93
N PHE A 588 -22.29 22.61 11.71
CA PHE A 588 -23.11 22.64 10.50
C PHE A 588 -24.28 21.64 10.57
N THR A 589 -23.98 20.39 10.92
CA THR A 589 -25.01 19.35 11.09
C THR A 589 -25.99 19.70 12.20
N GLN A 590 -25.49 20.24 13.31
CA GLN A 590 -26.35 20.67 14.42
C GLN A 590 -27.24 21.84 14.01
N HIS A 591 -26.73 22.82 13.24
CA HIS A 591 -27.51 23.93 12.70
C HIS A 591 -28.63 23.45 11.77
N VAL A 592 -28.39 22.43 10.94
CA VAL A 592 -29.43 21.83 10.10
C VAL A 592 -30.49 21.14 10.97
N ILE A 593 -30.08 20.41 12.01
CA ILE A 593 -31.01 19.78 12.96
C ILE A 593 -31.84 20.82 13.73
N ASP A 594 -31.20 21.90 14.18
CA ASP A 594 -31.83 22.97 14.96
C ASP A 594 -32.81 23.82 14.12
N SER A 595 -32.72 23.76 12.78
CA SER A 595 -33.65 24.45 11.87
C SER A 595 -35.08 23.88 11.90
N MET A 596 -35.30 22.72 12.54
CA MET A 596 -36.62 22.09 12.65
C MET A 596 -37.56 22.92 13.54
N GLY A 597 -38.62 23.47 12.93
CA GLY A 597 -39.61 24.31 13.59
C GLY A 597 -40.39 23.65 14.74
N PRO A 598 -41.14 24.43 15.54
CA PRO A 598 -41.79 23.96 16.76
C PRO A 598 -42.93 22.95 16.52
N ASN A 599 -43.50 22.91 15.31
CA ASN A 599 -44.60 22.01 14.96
C ASN A 599 -44.13 20.60 14.56
N THR A 600 -42.83 20.34 14.46
CA THR A 600 -42.30 19.00 14.17
C THR A 600 -42.60 18.05 15.32
N SER A 601 -43.30 16.95 15.05
CA SER A 601 -43.65 15.95 16.07
C SER A 601 -42.39 15.35 16.71
N PRO A 602 -42.48 14.87 17.98
CA PRO A 602 -41.31 14.30 18.66
C PRO A 602 -40.64 13.18 17.88
N ARG A 603 -41.42 12.26 17.30
CA ARG A 603 -40.90 11.15 16.49
C ARG A 603 -40.24 11.62 15.21
N MET A 604 -40.84 12.60 14.52
CA MET A 604 -40.24 13.14 13.29
C MET A 604 -38.92 13.86 13.58
N ARG A 605 -38.85 14.60 14.70
CA ARG A 605 -37.62 15.26 15.14
C ARG A 605 -36.51 14.24 15.44
N GLU A 606 -36.84 13.15 16.12
CA GLU A 606 -35.90 12.06 16.40
C GLU A 606 -35.36 11.41 15.12
N VAL A 607 -36.27 10.98 14.23
CA VAL A 607 -35.91 10.28 12.98
C VAL A 607 -35.09 11.17 12.07
N MET A 608 -35.55 12.39 11.81
CA MET A 608 -34.86 13.29 10.88
C MET A 608 -33.53 13.79 11.45
N ALA A 609 -33.41 14.01 12.76
CA ALA A 609 -32.14 14.42 13.35
C ALA A 609 -31.09 13.30 13.22
N SER A 610 -31.50 12.05 13.46
CA SER A 610 -30.65 10.87 13.25
C SER A 610 -30.26 10.74 11.78
N LEU A 611 -31.23 10.79 10.85
CA LEU A 611 -30.98 10.67 9.42
C LEU A 611 -30.02 11.76 8.92
N THR A 612 -30.30 13.03 9.23
CA THR A 612 -29.43 14.16 8.85
C THR A 612 -28.02 13.97 9.39
N LYS A 613 -27.89 13.55 10.65
CA LYS A 613 -26.58 13.29 11.25
C LYS A 613 -25.84 12.18 10.49
N HIS A 614 -26.46 11.03 10.28
CA HIS A 614 -25.82 9.89 9.62
C HIS A 614 -25.49 10.16 8.14
N ILE A 615 -26.35 10.86 7.39
CA ILE A 615 -26.05 11.24 6.00
C ILE A 615 -24.93 12.27 5.94
N HIS A 616 -24.91 13.27 6.82
CA HIS A 616 -23.82 14.25 6.87
C HIS A 616 -22.51 13.62 7.35
N ASP A 617 -22.57 12.68 8.28
CA ASP A 617 -21.41 11.93 8.75
C ASP A 617 -20.90 11.02 7.63
N PHE A 618 -21.77 10.32 6.89
CA PHE A 618 -21.41 9.56 5.68
C PHE A 618 -20.72 10.45 4.64
N ALA A 619 -21.34 11.60 4.30
CA ALA A 619 -20.77 12.53 3.34
C ALA A 619 -19.40 13.08 3.79
N ARG A 620 -19.20 13.29 5.10
CA ARG A 620 -17.92 13.68 5.68
C ARG A 620 -16.91 12.52 5.77
N GLU A 621 -17.39 11.30 5.96
CA GLU A 621 -16.59 10.08 6.07
C GLU A 621 -15.96 9.71 4.74
N VAL A 622 -16.75 9.78 3.65
CA VAL A 622 -16.28 9.46 2.29
C VAL A 622 -15.80 10.69 1.53
N GLU A 623 -15.87 11.87 2.15
CA GLU A 623 -15.62 13.18 1.52
C GLU A 623 -16.34 13.34 0.17
N LEU A 624 -17.63 13.04 0.18
CA LEU A 624 -18.47 12.88 -1.01
C LEU A 624 -18.29 14.07 -1.97
N THR A 625 -17.83 13.79 -3.20
CA THR A 625 -17.66 14.82 -4.22
C THR A 625 -19.00 15.24 -4.81
N GLU A 626 -19.05 16.43 -5.44
CA GLU A 626 -20.26 16.90 -6.13
C GLU A 626 -20.70 15.96 -7.26
N ASP A 627 -19.75 15.38 -8.00
CA ASP A 627 -20.01 14.43 -9.08
C ASP A 627 -20.58 13.10 -8.56
N GLU A 628 -20.06 12.59 -7.45
CA GLU A 628 -20.59 11.38 -6.79
C GLU A 628 -21.97 11.62 -6.16
N TRP A 629 -22.15 12.77 -5.50
CA TRP A 629 -23.45 13.19 -4.98
C TRP A 629 -24.50 13.27 -6.09
N MET A 630 -24.16 13.88 -7.23
CA MET A 630 -25.07 13.99 -8.37
C MET A 630 -25.44 12.62 -8.95
N GLN A 631 -24.51 11.66 -8.98
CA GLN A 631 -24.81 10.28 -9.39
C GLN A 631 -25.80 9.59 -8.42
N GLY A 632 -25.62 9.79 -7.11
CA GLY A 632 -26.57 9.29 -6.10
C GLY A 632 -27.97 9.89 -6.25
N VAL A 633 -28.06 11.20 -6.52
CA VAL A 633 -29.33 11.88 -6.82
C VAL A 633 -29.99 11.30 -8.07
N GLN A 634 -29.22 11.08 -9.14
CA GLN A 634 -29.72 10.47 -10.38
C GLN A 634 -30.25 9.04 -10.16
N LEU A 635 -29.58 8.24 -9.33
CA LEU A 635 -30.02 6.89 -8.98
C LEU A 635 -31.39 6.91 -8.27
N ILE A 636 -31.57 7.79 -7.28
CA ILE A 636 -32.84 7.93 -6.54
C ILE A 636 -33.96 8.39 -7.48
N ASN A 637 -33.67 9.36 -8.35
CA ASN A 637 -34.64 9.87 -9.32
C ASN A 637 -35.07 8.77 -10.31
N TRP A 638 -34.13 7.97 -10.81
CA TRP A 638 -34.42 6.87 -11.72
C TRP A 638 -35.32 5.83 -11.05
N ALA A 639 -35.02 5.42 -9.82
CA ALA A 639 -35.86 4.48 -9.07
C ALA A 639 -37.28 5.01 -8.84
N GLY A 640 -37.42 6.30 -8.52
CA GLY A 640 -38.72 6.96 -8.39
C GLY A 640 -39.52 6.95 -9.70
N GLN A 641 -38.88 7.27 -10.84
CA GLN A 641 -39.53 7.29 -12.16
C GLN A 641 -39.96 5.91 -12.66
N MET A 642 -39.22 4.87 -12.26
CA MET A 642 -39.50 3.49 -12.64
C MET A 642 -40.56 2.83 -11.75
N SER A 643 -40.79 3.37 -10.55
CA SER A 643 -41.77 2.84 -9.61
C SER A 643 -43.21 3.19 -10.03
N ASN A 644 -44.11 2.20 -9.97
CA ASN A 644 -45.54 2.31 -10.26
C ASN A 644 -46.34 1.31 -9.38
N GLU A 645 -47.65 1.19 -9.61
CA GLU A 645 -48.55 0.31 -8.83
C GLU A 645 -48.22 -1.20 -8.91
N LYS A 646 -47.43 -1.61 -9.92
CA LYS A 646 -47.01 -3.01 -10.15
C LYS A 646 -45.53 -3.26 -9.85
N ARG A 647 -44.72 -2.23 -9.61
CA ARG A 647 -43.26 -2.38 -9.36
C ARG A 647 -42.76 -1.23 -8.52
N ASN A 648 -42.08 -1.53 -7.41
CA ASN A 648 -41.47 -0.52 -6.55
C ASN A 648 -39.94 -0.63 -6.54
N GLU A 649 -39.28 0.11 -7.44
CA GLU A 649 -37.81 0.14 -7.52
C GLU A 649 -37.16 0.88 -6.36
N GLY A 650 -37.85 1.85 -5.75
CA GLY A 650 -37.37 2.50 -4.54
C GLY A 650 -37.23 1.51 -3.37
N GLN A 651 -38.21 0.61 -3.24
CA GLN A 651 -38.15 -0.48 -2.27
C GLN A 651 -37.05 -1.48 -2.63
N LEU A 652 -36.97 -1.93 -3.89
CA LEU A 652 -35.92 -2.87 -4.30
C LEU A 652 -34.49 -2.33 -4.06
N LEU A 653 -34.26 -1.02 -4.24
CA LEU A 653 -32.99 -0.39 -3.85
C LEU A 653 -32.70 -0.53 -2.34
N CYS A 654 -33.72 -0.39 -1.48
CA CYS A 654 -33.58 -0.60 -0.04
C CYS A 654 -33.26 -2.07 0.28
N ASP A 655 -33.90 -2.99 -0.44
CA ASP A 655 -33.75 -4.45 -0.24
C ASP A 655 -32.32 -4.87 -0.52
N ILE A 656 -31.77 -4.46 -1.67
CA ILE A 656 -30.42 -4.87 -2.07
C ILE A 656 -29.33 -4.22 -1.22
N ILE A 657 -29.58 -3.13 -0.50
CA ILE A 657 -28.62 -2.60 0.48
C ILE A 657 -28.86 -3.16 1.90
N GLY A 658 -29.83 -4.06 2.06
CA GLY A 658 -30.18 -4.72 3.31
C GLY A 658 -30.98 -3.86 4.29
N LEU A 659 -31.50 -2.70 3.85
CA LEU A 659 -32.21 -1.79 4.73
C LEU A 659 -33.58 -2.35 5.17
N GLU A 660 -34.36 -2.94 4.26
CA GLU A 660 -35.67 -3.52 4.63
C GLU A 660 -35.49 -4.69 5.62
N SER A 661 -34.53 -5.58 5.36
CA SER A 661 -34.21 -6.71 6.25
C SER A 661 -33.73 -6.26 7.63
N LEU A 662 -32.98 -5.16 7.73
CA LEU A 662 -32.60 -4.58 9.02
C LEU A 662 -33.79 -3.94 9.75
N VAL A 663 -34.67 -3.25 9.02
CA VAL A 663 -35.90 -2.66 9.59
C VAL A 663 -36.83 -3.76 10.12
N ASP A 664 -36.95 -4.86 9.38
CA ASP A 664 -37.66 -6.06 9.81
C ASP A 664 -37.04 -6.63 11.10
N GLU A 665 -35.73 -6.83 11.15
CA GLU A 665 -35.04 -7.34 12.36
C GLU A 665 -35.28 -6.45 13.59
N ILE A 666 -35.23 -5.12 13.43
CA ILE A 666 -35.51 -4.16 14.51
C ILE A 666 -36.97 -4.28 14.97
N THR A 667 -37.90 -4.38 14.03
CA THR A 667 -39.33 -4.51 14.30
C THR A 667 -39.61 -5.81 15.06
N TYR A 668 -39.00 -6.91 14.61
CA TYR A 668 -39.09 -8.21 15.27
C TYR A 668 -38.45 -8.21 16.66
N LYS A 669 -37.25 -7.65 16.85
CA LYS A 669 -36.60 -7.56 18.16
C LYS A 669 -37.44 -6.77 19.17
N LYS A 670 -37.98 -5.63 18.76
CA LYS A 670 -38.90 -4.85 19.60
C LYS A 670 -40.18 -5.61 19.94
N ALA A 671 -40.65 -6.48 19.04
CA ALA A 671 -41.81 -7.33 19.31
C ALA A 671 -41.46 -8.57 20.18
N SER A 672 -40.25 -9.11 20.09
CA SER A 672 -39.82 -10.34 20.78
C SER A 672 -39.26 -10.11 22.18
N GLU A 673 -38.80 -8.90 22.52
CA GLU A 673 -38.50 -8.47 23.90
C GLU A 673 -39.74 -8.55 24.84
N ALA A 674 -40.94 -8.75 24.28
CA ALA A 674 -42.22 -8.95 24.98
C ALA A 674 -42.57 -10.44 25.31
N THR A 675 -41.61 -11.37 25.31
CA THR A 675 -41.78 -12.75 25.86
C THR A 675 -42.77 -13.71 25.16
N THR A 676 -42.84 -13.71 23.82
CA THR A 676 -43.63 -14.75 23.09
C THR A 676 -42.92 -15.30 21.85
N SER A 677 -42.95 -16.64 21.68
CA SER A 677 -42.42 -17.38 20.53
C SER A 677 -43.36 -17.24 19.31
N ALA A 678 -43.45 -16.03 18.74
CA ALA A 678 -44.19 -15.74 17.51
C ALA A 678 -43.39 -16.17 16.26
N THR A 679 -44.06 -16.39 15.14
CA THR A 679 -43.40 -16.64 13.86
C THR A 679 -42.59 -15.41 13.46
N ARG A 680 -41.38 -15.64 12.93
CA ARG A 680 -40.48 -14.56 12.58
C ARG A 680 -40.97 -13.83 11.34
N SER A 681 -40.90 -12.50 11.36
CA SER A 681 -41.22 -11.68 10.20
C SER A 681 -40.08 -11.70 9.18
N ALA A 682 -40.41 -11.32 7.95
CA ALA A 682 -39.47 -11.10 6.87
C ALA A 682 -39.98 -9.96 5.97
N ILE A 683 -39.13 -9.50 5.06
CA ILE A 683 -39.45 -8.41 4.13
C ILE A 683 -40.69 -8.72 3.27
N LEU A 684 -41.44 -7.68 2.90
CA LEU A 684 -42.62 -7.80 2.05
C LEU A 684 -42.21 -8.04 0.59
N GLY A 685 -41.13 -7.39 0.17
CA GLY A 685 -40.69 -7.35 -1.23
C GLY A 685 -41.60 -6.51 -2.13
N PRO A 686 -41.17 -6.21 -3.36
CA PRO A 686 -41.81 -5.21 -4.22
C PRO A 686 -43.03 -5.72 -5.00
N PHE A 687 -43.44 -6.99 -4.82
CA PHE A 687 -44.45 -7.66 -5.64
C PHE A 687 -45.73 -8.04 -4.88
N PHE A 688 -45.92 -7.50 -3.68
CA PHE A 688 -47.19 -7.63 -2.96
C PHE A 688 -48.30 -6.82 -3.64
N ARG A 689 -49.52 -7.36 -3.61
CA ARG A 689 -50.76 -6.71 -4.09
C ARG A 689 -51.82 -6.83 -3.01
N THR A 690 -52.66 -5.80 -2.84
CA THR A 690 -53.70 -5.78 -1.80
C THR A 690 -55.01 -6.49 -2.21
N ASP A 691 -55.17 -6.80 -3.50
CA ASP A 691 -56.40 -7.30 -4.13
C ASP A 691 -56.43 -8.83 -4.32
N HIS A 692 -55.67 -9.59 -3.53
CA HIS A 692 -55.65 -11.07 -3.64
C HIS A 692 -57.06 -11.66 -3.47
N PRO A 693 -57.47 -12.59 -4.35
CA PRO A 693 -58.79 -13.20 -4.29
C PRO A 693 -58.94 -14.09 -3.06
N ILE A 694 -60.08 -13.99 -2.37
CA ILE A 694 -60.44 -14.94 -1.31
C ILE A 694 -60.78 -16.29 -1.95
N ARG A 695 -60.19 -17.37 -1.44
CA ARG A 695 -60.33 -18.73 -1.97
C ARG A 695 -60.73 -19.70 -0.85
N GLU A 696 -61.44 -20.77 -1.22
CA GLU A 696 -61.85 -21.84 -0.30
C GLU A 696 -60.65 -22.67 0.18
N LYS A 697 -60.73 -23.21 1.41
CA LYS A 697 -59.71 -24.14 1.96
C LYS A 697 -59.54 -25.34 1.02
N GLY A 698 -58.31 -25.59 0.59
CA GLY A 698 -57.94 -26.65 -0.34
C GLY A 698 -58.05 -26.28 -1.83
N ALA A 699 -58.32 -25.01 -2.17
CA ALA A 699 -58.27 -24.54 -3.55
C ALA A 699 -56.83 -24.45 -4.08
N THR A 700 -56.68 -24.39 -5.41
CA THR A 700 -55.38 -24.09 -6.05
C THR A 700 -55.18 -22.59 -6.18
N ILE A 701 -53.93 -22.14 -6.01
CA ILE A 701 -53.48 -20.80 -6.43
C ILE A 701 -52.78 -20.83 -7.79
N SER A 702 -52.44 -22.00 -8.33
CA SER A 702 -51.82 -22.14 -9.66
C SER A 702 -52.88 -22.36 -10.75
N PHE A 703 -52.82 -21.54 -11.80
CA PHE A 703 -53.66 -21.57 -13.01
C PHE A 703 -52.76 -21.57 -14.24
N ASN A 704 -53.15 -22.33 -15.28
CA ASN A 704 -52.28 -22.60 -16.44
C ASN A 704 -50.89 -23.10 -16.00
N THR A 705 -50.89 -24.05 -15.06
CA THR A 705 -49.68 -24.57 -14.40
C THR A 705 -48.64 -25.05 -15.43
N PRO A 706 -47.39 -24.57 -15.36
CA PRO A 706 -46.31 -25.03 -16.22
C PRO A 706 -46.06 -26.54 -16.11
N ASP A 707 -45.69 -27.17 -17.23
CA ASP A 707 -45.42 -28.62 -17.28
C ASP A 707 -44.24 -29.06 -16.40
N ASP A 708 -43.30 -28.15 -16.12
CA ASP A 708 -42.13 -28.36 -15.26
C ASP A 708 -42.39 -28.07 -13.78
N ALA A 709 -43.60 -27.67 -13.42
CA ALA A 709 -43.94 -27.32 -12.05
C ALA A 709 -44.16 -28.55 -11.16
N GLU A 710 -43.67 -28.47 -9.92
CA GLU A 710 -43.97 -29.44 -8.87
C GLU A 710 -45.10 -28.91 -7.98
N ILE A 711 -46.28 -29.53 -8.02
CA ILE A 711 -47.42 -29.11 -7.20
C ILE A 711 -47.25 -29.59 -5.76
N VAL A 712 -47.40 -28.64 -4.82
CA VAL A 712 -47.31 -28.82 -3.38
C VAL A 712 -48.70 -28.62 -2.76
N TYR A 713 -49.07 -29.49 -1.82
CA TYR A 713 -50.19 -29.22 -0.91
C TYR A 713 -49.67 -28.58 0.38
N MET A 714 -49.88 -27.27 0.53
CA MET A 714 -49.46 -26.52 1.71
C MET A 714 -50.62 -26.42 2.70
N TYR A 715 -50.37 -26.69 3.98
CA TYR A 715 -51.36 -26.60 5.04
C TYR A 715 -50.73 -26.23 6.38
N GLY A 716 -51.56 -25.81 7.35
CA GLY A 716 -51.09 -25.52 8.70
C GLY A 716 -52.16 -24.81 9.52
N ARG A 717 -51.77 -24.25 10.66
CA ARG A 717 -52.65 -23.49 11.56
C ARG A 717 -52.15 -22.09 11.83
N VAL A 718 -53.09 -21.17 12.04
CA VAL A 718 -52.82 -19.87 12.66
C VAL A 718 -53.15 -19.96 14.15
N LEU A 719 -52.15 -19.67 14.97
CA LEU A 719 -52.16 -19.88 16.42
C LEU A 719 -51.78 -18.60 17.14
N ASP A 720 -52.31 -18.41 18.34
CA ASP A 720 -51.85 -17.39 19.27
C ASP A 720 -50.45 -17.77 19.78
N ALA A 721 -49.47 -16.88 19.58
CA ALA A 721 -48.09 -17.10 20.00
C ALA A 721 -47.94 -17.29 21.51
N ALA A 722 -48.79 -16.65 22.31
CA ALA A 722 -48.80 -16.70 23.77
C ALA A 722 -49.55 -17.93 24.30
N THR A 723 -50.79 -18.15 23.85
CA THR A 723 -51.64 -19.20 24.41
C THR A 723 -51.57 -20.53 23.67
N LYS A 724 -51.00 -20.55 22.46
CA LYS A 724 -50.94 -21.70 21.53
C LYS A 724 -52.33 -22.20 21.10
N LYS A 725 -53.38 -21.40 21.29
CA LYS A 725 -54.74 -21.71 20.85
C LYS A 725 -54.93 -21.35 19.37
N PRO A 726 -55.80 -22.07 18.65
CA PRO A 726 -56.15 -21.72 17.27
C PRO A 726 -56.87 -20.38 17.18
N LEU A 727 -56.58 -19.65 16.11
CA LEU A 727 -57.20 -18.38 15.76
C LEU A 727 -58.14 -18.59 14.57
N PRO A 728 -59.44 -18.85 14.81
CA PRO A 728 -60.42 -18.93 13.73
C PRO A 728 -60.61 -17.55 13.09
N ASP A 729 -61.03 -17.55 11.82
CA ASP A 729 -61.30 -16.34 11.03
C ASP A 729 -60.05 -15.46 10.75
N ALA A 730 -58.85 -15.92 11.08
CA ALA A 730 -57.61 -15.29 10.64
C ALA A 730 -57.40 -15.45 9.13
N THR A 731 -56.89 -14.43 8.46
CA THR A 731 -56.57 -14.47 7.03
C THR A 731 -55.11 -14.86 6.80
N ILE A 732 -54.85 -15.73 5.82
CA ILE A 732 -53.52 -16.04 5.27
C ILE A 732 -53.51 -15.66 3.79
N ASP A 733 -52.77 -14.60 3.46
CA ASP A 733 -52.49 -14.18 2.09
C ASP A 733 -51.19 -14.83 1.65
N VAL A 734 -51.17 -15.44 0.48
CA VAL A 734 -50.01 -16.13 -0.08
C VAL A 734 -49.73 -15.67 -1.50
N TRP A 735 -48.45 -15.52 -1.83
CA TRP A 735 -48.01 -15.35 -3.21
C TRP A 735 -46.60 -15.90 -3.45
N GLU A 736 -46.34 -16.33 -4.69
CA GLU A 736 -45.04 -16.86 -5.13
C GLU A 736 -44.81 -16.61 -6.63
N ALA A 737 -43.57 -16.79 -7.08
CA ALA A 737 -43.22 -16.74 -8.50
C ALA A 737 -43.53 -18.07 -9.20
N SER A 738 -43.74 -18.02 -10.53
CA SER A 738 -43.86 -19.23 -11.36
C SER A 738 -42.49 -19.87 -11.62
N THR A 739 -42.45 -21.03 -12.29
CA THR A 739 -41.20 -21.77 -12.58
C THR A 739 -40.20 -21.00 -13.45
N ASN A 740 -40.66 -19.97 -14.17
CA ASN A 740 -39.81 -19.05 -14.91
C ASN A 740 -39.20 -17.92 -14.03
N GLY A 741 -39.48 -17.91 -12.73
CA GLY A 741 -38.98 -16.92 -11.78
C GLY A 741 -39.69 -15.57 -11.83
N LEU A 742 -40.85 -15.49 -12.50
CA LEU A 742 -41.64 -14.26 -12.62
C LEU A 742 -42.96 -14.36 -11.84
N TYR A 743 -43.31 -13.29 -11.14
CA TYR A 743 -44.67 -13.06 -10.65
C TYR A 743 -45.58 -12.71 -11.82
N GLU A 744 -46.88 -12.98 -11.70
CA GLU A 744 -47.88 -12.73 -12.76
C GLU A 744 -47.85 -11.29 -13.27
N GLN A 745 -47.60 -10.31 -12.38
CA GLN A 745 -47.53 -8.90 -12.74
C GLN A 745 -46.32 -8.52 -13.61
N GLN A 746 -45.36 -9.44 -13.77
CA GLN A 746 -44.18 -9.32 -14.63
C GLN A 746 -44.32 -10.15 -15.92
N ASP A 747 -45.35 -10.99 -16.04
CA ASP A 747 -45.48 -12.00 -17.10
C ASP A 747 -46.90 -12.00 -17.67
N ASP A 748 -47.07 -11.34 -18.82
CA ASP A 748 -48.35 -11.24 -19.53
C ASP A 748 -48.95 -12.60 -19.94
N ASN A 749 -48.18 -13.70 -19.88
CA ASN A 749 -48.69 -15.04 -20.17
C ASN A 749 -49.37 -15.71 -18.97
N GLN A 750 -49.23 -15.16 -17.77
CA GLN A 750 -49.91 -15.66 -16.58
C GLN A 750 -51.31 -15.05 -16.47
N VAL A 751 -52.24 -15.82 -15.90
CA VAL A 751 -53.58 -15.33 -15.60
C VAL A 751 -53.49 -14.29 -14.47
N ASP A 752 -54.34 -13.26 -14.51
CA ASP A 752 -54.40 -12.29 -13.40
C ASP A 752 -54.67 -13.00 -12.06
N SER A 753 -53.94 -12.60 -11.02
CA SER A 753 -53.93 -13.26 -9.70
C SER A 753 -53.50 -14.74 -9.71
N ASN A 754 -52.73 -15.19 -10.72
CA ASN A 754 -52.05 -16.48 -10.67
C ASN A 754 -51.03 -16.53 -9.53
N LEU A 755 -50.91 -17.69 -8.89
CA LEU A 755 -50.04 -17.95 -7.73
C LEU A 755 -50.29 -16.98 -6.57
N ARG A 756 -51.53 -16.52 -6.42
CA ARG A 756 -51.99 -15.63 -5.34
C ARG A 756 -53.31 -16.11 -4.74
N GLY A 757 -53.47 -15.97 -3.43
CA GLY A 757 -54.72 -16.29 -2.76
C GLY A 757 -54.77 -15.80 -1.31
N LYS A 758 -55.99 -15.52 -0.84
CA LYS A 758 -56.31 -15.20 0.55
C LYS A 758 -57.21 -16.29 1.11
N PHE A 759 -56.83 -16.91 2.22
CA PHE A 759 -57.55 -18.00 2.86
C PHE A 759 -58.00 -17.59 4.26
N ILE A 760 -59.21 -17.97 4.64
CA ILE A 760 -59.75 -17.73 5.98
C ILE A 760 -59.68 -19.04 6.76
N THR A 761 -59.05 -19.01 7.93
CA THR A 761 -58.87 -20.17 8.79
C THR A 761 -60.19 -20.65 9.40
N ASP A 762 -60.34 -21.96 9.56
CA ASP A 762 -61.55 -22.56 10.13
C ASP A 762 -61.58 -22.51 11.69
N VAL A 763 -62.56 -23.18 12.29
CA VAL A 763 -62.73 -23.24 13.76
C VAL A 763 -61.52 -23.80 14.52
N ASN A 764 -60.65 -24.56 13.84
CA ASN A 764 -59.41 -25.12 14.37
C ASN A 764 -58.18 -24.28 13.98
N GLY A 765 -58.39 -23.10 13.40
CA GLY A 765 -57.33 -22.22 12.91
C GLY A 765 -56.66 -22.73 11.64
N GLU A 766 -57.24 -23.71 10.95
CA GLU A 766 -56.55 -24.41 9.85
C GLU A 766 -56.74 -23.72 8.50
N TYR A 767 -55.67 -23.68 7.71
CA TYR A 767 -55.66 -23.28 6.31
C TYR A 767 -55.02 -24.38 5.44
N ALA A 768 -55.38 -24.43 4.16
CA ALA A 768 -54.76 -25.32 3.20
C ALA A 768 -54.98 -24.86 1.76
N PHE A 769 -54.05 -25.12 0.86
CA PHE A 769 -54.16 -24.84 -0.57
C PHE A 769 -53.13 -25.61 -1.40
N TYR A 770 -53.35 -25.69 -2.72
CA TYR A 770 -52.37 -26.20 -3.68
C TYR A 770 -51.57 -25.03 -4.28
N CYS A 771 -50.25 -25.12 -4.19
CA CYS A 771 -49.29 -24.14 -4.71
C CYS A 771 -48.18 -24.87 -5.49
N LEU A 772 -47.15 -24.14 -5.92
CA LEU A 772 -45.97 -24.73 -6.51
C LEU A 772 -44.88 -24.92 -5.45
N LYS A 773 -43.93 -25.82 -5.74
CA LYS A 773 -42.63 -25.78 -5.09
C LYS A 773 -41.90 -24.56 -5.66
N PRO A 774 -41.45 -23.60 -4.84
CA PRO A 774 -40.83 -22.39 -5.34
C PRO A 774 -39.48 -22.69 -5.99
N THR A 775 -39.04 -21.82 -6.91
CA THR A 775 -37.73 -21.91 -7.57
C THR A 775 -36.88 -20.67 -7.33
N ASP A 776 -35.56 -20.81 -7.33
CA ASP A 776 -34.62 -19.68 -7.23
C ASP A 776 -34.82 -18.73 -8.41
N TYR A 777 -34.88 -17.42 -8.16
CA TYR A 777 -35.13 -16.43 -9.22
C TYR A 777 -34.36 -15.12 -9.02
N PRO A 778 -33.92 -14.45 -10.09
CA PRO A 778 -33.27 -13.15 -10.00
C PRO A 778 -34.28 -12.04 -9.69
N VAL A 779 -33.91 -11.08 -8.83
CA VAL A 779 -34.60 -9.79 -8.81
C VAL A 779 -34.42 -9.09 -10.16
N PRO A 780 -35.34 -8.19 -10.57
CA PRO A 780 -35.21 -7.46 -11.83
C PRO A 780 -33.87 -6.74 -11.96
N ASP A 781 -33.19 -6.93 -13.09
CA ASP A 781 -31.85 -6.39 -13.35
C ASP A 781 -31.83 -5.21 -14.36
N ASP A 782 -32.98 -4.89 -14.93
CA ASP A 782 -33.23 -3.82 -15.91
C ASP A 782 -33.33 -2.41 -15.29
N GLY A 783 -33.32 -2.33 -13.96
CA GLY A 783 -33.51 -1.10 -13.19
C GLY A 783 -32.27 -0.60 -12.44
N PRO A 784 -32.42 0.49 -11.66
CA PRO A 784 -31.33 1.05 -10.85
C PRO A 784 -30.80 0.06 -9.82
N ALA A 785 -31.64 -0.80 -9.24
CA ALA A 785 -31.20 -1.84 -8.31
C ALA A 785 -30.28 -2.87 -9.00
N GLY A 786 -30.67 -3.36 -10.19
CA GLY A 786 -29.83 -4.22 -11.02
C GLY A 786 -28.50 -3.58 -11.38
N LYS A 787 -28.50 -2.29 -11.75
CA LYS A 787 -27.28 -1.53 -12.03
C LYS A 787 -26.38 -1.45 -10.79
N LEU A 788 -26.94 -1.19 -9.62
CA LEU A 788 -26.18 -1.10 -8.37
C LEU A 788 -25.60 -2.46 -7.97
N LEU A 789 -26.36 -3.55 -8.08
CA LEU A 789 -25.84 -4.91 -7.85
C LEU A 789 -24.62 -5.22 -8.73
N ASN A 790 -24.69 -4.89 -10.02
CA ASN A 790 -23.58 -5.05 -10.96
C ASN A 790 -22.34 -4.22 -10.58
N LEU A 791 -22.52 -2.97 -10.15
CA LEU A 791 -21.42 -2.12 -9.68
C LEU A 791 -20.77 -2.65 -8.40
N LEU A 792 -21.53 -3.37 -7.57
CA LEU A 792 -21.08 -3.99 -6.33
C LEU A 792 -20.53 -5.41 -6.54
N ASP A 793 -20.50 -5.91 -7.79
CA ASP A 793 -20.14 -7.30 -8.12
C ASP A 793 -21.00 -8.33 -7.34
N ARG A 794 -22.30 -8.07 -7.27
CA ARG A 794 -23.28 -8.91 -6.56
C ARG A 794 -24.29 -9.55 -7.51
N GLN A 795 -24.66 -10.78 -7.17
CA GLN A 795 -25.60 -11.60 -7.91
C GLN A 795 -27.07 -11.24 -7.56
N PRO A 796 -28.03 -11.31 -8.52
CA PRO A 796 -29.42 -10.86 -8.29
C PRO A 796 -30.40 -11.91 -7.74
N TYR A 797 -30.04 -13.20 -7.69
CA TYR A 797 -30.88 -14.31 -7.24
C TYR A 797 -31.29 -14.23 -5.78
N ARG A 798 -32.58 -14.48 -5.57
CA ARG A 798 -33.19 -14.83 -4.30
C ARG A 798 -33.38 -16.35 -4.24
N PRO A 799 -33.20 -16.96 -3.06
CA PRO A 799 -33.52 -18.37 -2.86
C PRO A 799 -35.01 -18.62 -3.03
N ALA A 800 -35.38 -19.81 -3.48
CA ALA A 800 -36.76 -20.27 -3.61
C ALA A 800 -37.59 -20.02 -2.33
N HIS A 801 -38.68 -19.25 -2.43
CA HIS A 801 -39.52 -18.90 -1.29
C HIS A 801 -40.99 -18.70 -1.65
N ILE A 802 -41.84 -18.80 -0.63
CA ILE A 802 -43.28 -18.47 -0.66
C ILE A 802 -43.52 -17.34 0.34
N HIS A 803 -44.21 -16.28 -0.07
CA HIS A 803 -44.58 -15.18 0.81
C HIS A 803 -45.90 -15.44 1.54
N LEU A 804 -46.00 -14.96 2.79
CA LEU A 804 -47.19 -15.09 3.63
C LEU A 804 -47.49 -13.79 4.37
N VAL A 805 -48.76 -13.38 4.40
CA VAL A 805 -49.26 -12.34 5.30
C VAL A 805 -50.40 -12.89 6.13
N ALA A 806 -50.26 -12.85 7.45
CA ALA A 806 -51.26 -13.35 8.40
C ALA A 806 -51.85 -12.22 9.24
N MET A 807 -53.17 -12.12 9.30
CA MET A 807 -53.87 -11.04 9.99
C MET A 807 -55.13 -11.54 10.71
N ILE A 808 -55.40 -10.96 11.87
CA ILE A 808 -56.68 -11.04 12.58
C ILE A 808 -56.76 -9.89 13.59
N ASP A 809 -57.97 -9.39 13.85
CA ASP A 809 -58.18 -8.34 14.84
C ASP A 809 -57.67 -8.76 16.23
N GLY A 810 -57.05 -7.82 16.94
CA GLY A 810 -56.44 -8.08 18.26
C GLY A 810 -55.03 -8.68 18.21
N PHE A 811 -54.50 -8.97 17.03
CA PHE A 811 -53.13 -9.47 16.83
C PHE A 811 -52.31 -8.55 15.91
N LYS A 812 -51.00 -8.55 16.09
CA LYS A 812 -50.06 -7.84 15.22
C LYS A 812 -50.04 -8.55 13.86
N PRO A 813 -50.23 -7.84 12.73
CA PRO A 813 -50.05 -8.42 11.40
C PRO A 813 -48.65 -9.04 11.26
N LEU A 814 -48.58 -10.23 10.68
CA LEU A 814 -47.31 -10.87 10.33
C LEU A 814 -47.12 -10.79 8.83
N ILE A 815 -45.99 -10.24 8.41
CA ILE A 815 -45.46 -10.37 7.04
C ILE A 815 -44.25 -11.29 7.16
N THR A 816 -44.22 -12.37 6.40
CA THR A 816 -43.11 -13.32 6.39
C THR A 816 -42.96 -14.00 5.03
N GLN A 817 -41.94 -14.82 4.91
CA GLN A 817 -41.75 -15.72 3.80
C GLN A 817 -41.02 -16.97 4.29
N ILE A 818 -41.25 -18.09 3.62
CA ILE A 818 -40.60 -19.37 3.94
C ILE A 818 -39.74 -19.81 2.77
N PHE A 819 -38.59 -20.41 3.07
CA PHE A 819 -37.56 -20.73 2.08
C PHE A 819 -37.37 -22.23 1.96
N ASP A 820 -37.22 -22.73 0.73
CA ASP A 820 -36.79 -24.12 0.53
C ASP A 820 -35.38 -24.31 1.09
N LYS A 821 -35.23 -25.21 2.07
CA LYS A 821 -33.91 -25.54 2.65
C LYS A 821 -32.91 -26.10 1.63
N ASP A 822 -33.39 -26.56 0.47
CA ASP A 822 -32.56 -27.11 -0.61
C ASP A 822 -32.18 -26.05 -1.67
N SER A 823 -32.57 -24.78 -1.47
CA SER A 823 -32.22 -23.68 -2.38
C SER A 823 -30.71 -23.41 -2.45
N LYS A 824 -30.21 -23.04 -3.64
CA LYS A 824 -28.79 -22.78 -3.88
C LYS A 824 -28.29 -21.44 -3.34
N PHE A 825 -29.20 -20.51 -3.02
CA PHE A 825 -28.87 -19.12 -2.71
C PHE A 825 -29.15 -18.74 -1.25
N LEU A 826 -29.32 -19.71 -0.35
CA LEU A 826 -29.60 -19.46 1.07
C LEU A 826 -28.53 -18.60 1.75
N ASP A 827 -27.25 -18.90 1.52
CA ASP A 827 -26.13 -18.15 2.10
C ASP A 827 -25.80 -16.84 1.35
N ASN A 828 -26.51 -16.54 0.27
CA ASN A 828 -26.18 -15.44 -0.63
C ASN A 828 -27.42 -14.78 -1.24
N ASP A 829 -28.51 -14.65 -0.48
CA ASP A 829 -29.72 -13.95 -0.92
C ASP A 829 -29.41 -12.49 -1.27
N SER A 830 -29.83 -12.05 -2.47
CA SER A 830 -29.56 -10.69 -2.96
C SER A 830 -30.19 -9.58 -2.10
N VAL A 831 -31.16 -9.93 -1.24
CA VAL A 831 -31.87 -9.00 -0.34
C VAL A 831 -31.77 -9.37 1.15
N PHE A 832 -30.93 -10.34 1.50
CA PHE A 832 -30.60 -10.67 2.90
C PHE A 832 -31.80 -11.07 3.78
N ALA A 833 -32.81 -11.74 3.23
CA ALA A 833 -34.05 -12.02 3.94
C ALA A 833 -34.14 -13.44 4.52
N VAL A 834 -33.16 -14.30 4.23
CA VAL A 834 -33.08 -15.67 4.75
C VAL A 834 -32.83 -15.67 6.24
N GLN A 835 -33.59 -16.49 6.95
CA GLN A 835 -33.43 -16.73 8.38
C GLN A 835 -33.65 -18.22 8.67
N ASP A 836 -32.80 -18.82 9.50
CA ASP A 836 -32.82 -20.27 9.77
C ASP A 836 -34.19 -20.81 10.21
N SER A 837 -34.95 -20.01 10.98
CA SER A 837 -36.28 -20.37 11.46
C SER A 837 -37.38 -20.38 10.39
N LEU A 838 -37.08 -19.85 9.20
CA LEU A 838 -38.00 -19.77 8.06
C LEU A 838 -37.63 -20.77 6.96
N LEU A 839 -36.63 -21.62 7.17
CA LEU A 839 -36.30 -22.72 6.27
C LEU A 839 -37.32 -23.85 6.45
N VAL A 840 -37.88 -24.34 5.35
CA VAL A 840 -38.87 -25.40 5.31
C VAL A 840 -38.41 -26.56 4.43
N GLU A 841 -38.97 -27.74 4.68
CA GLU A 841 -38.73 -28.95 3.90
C GLU A 841 -40.03 -29.38 3.20
N PHE A 842 -39.97 -29.52 1.88
CA PHE A 842 -41.06 -30.08 1.09
C PHE A 842 -40.93 -31.61 1.09
N VAL A 843 -41.91 -32.30 1.69
CA VAL A 843 -41.87 -33.76 1.87
C VAL A 843 -42.82 -34.48 0.90
N PRO A 844 -42.57 -35.75 0.52
CA PRO A 844 -43.48 -36.49 -0.36
C PRO A 844 -44.88 -36.66 0.22
N ARG A 845 -45.91 -36.33 -0.57
CA ARG A 845 -47.31 -36.56 -0.23
C ARG A 845 -47.83 -37.83 -0.88
N ASN A 846 -48.43 -38.71 -0.09
CA ASN A 846 -49.01 -39.96 -0.58
C ASN A 846 -50.54 -39.87 -0.63
N GLY A 847 -51.15 -40.38 -1.70
CA GLY A 847 -52.61 -40.51 -1.81
C GLY A 847 -53.36 -39.26 -2.30
N ASP A 848 -52.65 -38.26 -2.82
CA ASP A 848 -53.23 -37.08 -3.46
C ASP A 848 -52.90 -37.08 -4.96
N GLU A 849 -53.91 -37.14 -5.82
CA GLU A 849 -53.70 -37.18 -7.27
C GLU A 849 -53.20 -35.84 -7.84
N LYS A 850 -53.32 -34.75 -7.08
CA LYS A 850 -52.99 -33.38 -7.54
C LYS A 850 -51.59 -32.91 -7.12
N ALA A 851 -51.06 -33.42 -6.01
CA ALA A 851 -49.79 -32.97 -5.44
C ALA A 851 -48.88 -34.14 -5.10
N LYS A 852 -47.60 -34.04 -5.48
CA LYS A 852 -46.57 -35.02 -5.12
C LYS A 852 -45.83 -34.67 -3.84
N LEU A 853 -45.94 -33.43 -3.41
CA LEU A 853 -45.27 -32.88 -2.24
C LEU A 853 -46.29 -32.23 -1.30
N GLU A 854 -45.93 -32.14 -0.02
CA GLU A 854 -46.65 -31.37 0.98
C GLU A 854 -45.72 -30.54 1.84
N LEU A 855 -46.30 -29.50 2.44
CA LEU A 855 -45.64 -28.60 3.37
C LEU A 855 -46.60 -28.26 4.50
N GLU A 856 -46.26 -28.67 5.72
CA GLU A 856 -46.95 -28.24 6.94
C GLU A 856 -46.24 -27.01 7.52
N TYR A 857 -46.96 -25.90 7.71
CA TYR A 857 -46.39 -24.67 8.27
C TYR A 857 -47.37 -23.94 9.19
N ASP A 858 -47.08 -23.95 10.49
CA ASP A 858 -47.86 -23.20 11.48
C ASP A 858 -47.39 -21.75 11.62
N VAL A 859 -48.36 -20.84 11.69
CA VAL A 859 -48.15 -19.40 11.89
C VAL A 859 -48.57 -19.00 13.30
N TYR A 860 -47.65 -18.42 14.06
CA TYR A 860 -47.89 -17.94 15.41
C TYR A 860 -47.97 -16.41 15.43
N LEU A 861 -49.16 -15.84 15.66
CA LEU A 861 -49.39 -14.40 15.74
C LEU A 861 -49.23 -13.87 17.17
N ALA A 862 -48.53 -12.75 17.31
CA ALA A 862 -48.41 -12.07 18.59
C ALA A 862 -49.64 -11.17 18.86
N PRO A 863 -50.24 -11.20 20.06
CA PRO A 863 -51.34 -10.28 20.39
C PRO A 863 -50.88 -8.81 20.38
N VAL A 864 -51.80 -7.89 20.11
CA VAL A 864 -51.57 -6.46 20.31
C VAL A 864 -51.63 -6.19 21.81
N GLU A 865 -50.57 -5.59 22.37
CA GLU A 865 -50.54 -5.16 23.78
C GLU A 865 -51.44 -3.96 24.06
#